data_AF-A0A7I4AB86-F1
#
_entry.id   AF-A0A7I4AB86-F1
#
_cell.length_a   1.000
_cell.length_b   1.000
_cell.length_c   1.000
_cell.angle_alpha   90.00
_cell.angle_beta   90.00
_cell.angle_gamma   90.00
#
_symmetry.space_group_name_H-M   'P 1'
#
loop_
_entity.id
_entity.type
_entity.pdbx_description
1 polymer ?
#
loop_
_entity_poly.entity_id
_entity_poly.type
_entity_poly.pdbx_seq_one_letter_code
_entity_poly.pdbx_strand_id
1 'polypeptide(L)'
;MVNGEGEVEREHEQEPQQPGMFKKVVLGVCVMEKKALSGPMAQILDRLRMFGEFEIIIFGDHVVLHEPVEKWPLCDCLIAFYSTGYPLDKAEAYAALRKPYLINQLKLQHLLHDRRKVYARLEEFGIPTPNYALVSRNFPYEEVENFVEEEDYVEIHGKRILKPFVEKPVDGDNHSVMIYYPSSAGGGMKELFRKVGNRSSEFRPNIRRVRRSGSYIYEEFMPTGGTDVKVYTVGPEYAHAEARKSPVVDGVVMRSADGKEVRYPVLLTPAEKQMARDVCVAFGQGVCGFDLLRSQGRSYVCDVNGWSFVKNSYKYYDDAACVLRAMFLEARAPHLNVKLSCLPWTRVEQPLEAEDGNSIFKQESSTRTGTFGRSEELRCVIAVLRHGDRTPKQKVKMRVTQDRLLSLMLKYNGGRPRSEAKLKSAVQLQDFLDATRMLVPRTRSGKESSDSEAEAWEHAEKLRHVKAVLEEGGHFSGIYRKVQLKPLKWTKVPMEEDDVEEERPIEALMVLKYGGVLTHAGRKQAEELGRSFRNGMYPGEGTGLLRLHSTYRHDLKIYSSDEGRVQMSAAAFAKGLLDLEGQLTPILVSLVSKDSPMLDGLETASIEMEEAKTKLYEVTTLSEKQPLSSSLKSEMPWMVDGGGMPENSLELMKKLVELTRIVTAQVKLLCKAEEERLASTALNEELPPYDQARALGKTNMDVDRIAAGLPCGSEGFLLMFARWKKLERDIYNERKE
;
A
#
# COMPACT_ATOMS: atom_id res chain seq x y z
N MET A 1 2.04 67.46 71.10
CA MET A 1 2.46 66.12 71.54
C MET A 1 1.58 65.10 70.85
N VAL A 2 2.23 64.12 70.22
CA VAL A 2 1.73 62.88 69.61
C VAL A 2 0.85 63.02 68.35
N ASN A 3 1.52 62.99 67.20
CA ASN A 3 0.94 62.57 65.92
C ASN A 3 0.90 61.04 65.90
N GLY A 4 -0.27 60.45 65.64
CA GLY A 4 -0.45 59.04 65.32
C GLY A 4 -0.40 58.85 63.80
N GLU A 5 0.56 58.05 63.35
CA GLU A 5 0.71 57.61 61.96
C GLU A 5 -0.30 56.49 61.68
N GLY A 6 -1.18 56.71 60.71
CA GLY A 6 -1.92 55.66 60.02
C GLY A 6 -1.36 55.55 58.61
N GLU A 7 -0.67 54.45 58.34
CA GLU A 7 -0.15 54.11 57.01
C GLU A 7 -1.33 53.83 56.06
N VAL A 8 -1.42 54.63 54.99
CA VAL A 8 -2.27 54.35 53.83
C VAL A 8 -1.38 53.68 52.79
N GLU A 9 -1.68 52.41 52.52
CA GLU A 9 -1.07 51.61 51.45
C GLU A 9 -1.22 52.34 50.11
N ARG A 10 -0.08 52.70 49.49
CA ARG A 10 -0.05 53.16 48.10
C ARG A 10 -0.02 51.94 47.20
N GLU A 11 -1.06 51.80 46.39
CA GLU A 11 -1.15 50.88 45.27
C GLU A 11 0.09 51.06 44.38
N HIS A 12 0.89 50.01 44.23
CA HIS A 12 1.95 49.94 43.24
C HIS A 12 1.31 49.78 41.86
N GLU A 13 1.33 50.85 41.07
CA GLU A 13 1.07 50.82 39.63
C GLU A 13 1.96 49.77 38.98
N GLN A 14 1.35 48.69 38.46
CA GLN A 14 2.02 47.73 37.60
C GLN A 14 2.24 48.38 36.23
N GLU A 15 3.50 48.56 35.85
CA GLU A 15 3.87 48.90 34.48
C GLU A 15 3.29 47.88 33.49
N PRO A 16 2.87 48.30 32.29
CA PRO A 16 2.26 47.41 31.30
C PRO A 16 3.29 46.41 30.77
N GLN A 17 3.10 45.13 31.08
CA GLN A 17 3.89 44.03 30.52
C GLN A 17 3.73 43.98 28.99
N GLN A 18 4.87 43.91 28.28
CA GLN A 18 4.88 43.69 26.83
C GLN A 18 4.24 42.35 26.46
N PRO A 19 3.52 42.24 25.34
CA PRO A 19 2.92 40.98 24.90
C PRO A 19 3.99 40.08 24.27
N GLY A 20 4.25 38.88 24.83
CA GLY A 20 4.77 37.77 24.02
C GLY A 20 5.92 36.89 24.51
N MET A 21 6.26 36.81 25.81
CA MET A 21 7.24 35.79 26.26
C MET A 21 6.72 34.99 27.46
N PHE A 22 6.01 33.89 27.18
CA PHE A 22 5.80 32.85 28.18
C PHE A 22 7.13 32.12 28.45
N LYS A 23 7.31 31.64 29.69
CA LYS A 23 8.51 30.87 30.06
C LYS A 23 8.55 29.57 29.24
N LYS A 24 9.63 29.37 28.48
CA LYS A 24 9.83 28.16 27.69
C LYS A 24 10.06 26.94 28.59
N VAL A 25 9.59 25.77 28.13
CA VAL A 25 9.87 24.47 28.76
C VAL A 25 11.24 24.00 28.31
N VAL A 26 12.14 23.73 29.26
CA VAL A 26 13.50 23.27 28.95
C VAL A 26 13.48 21.76 28.70
N LEU A 27 13.80 21.35 27.49
CA LEU A 27 13.91 19.95 27.06
C LEU A 27 15.38 19.53 27.01
N GLY A 28 15.79 18.69 27.96
CA GLY A 28 17.12 18.10 27.99
C GLY A 28 17.21 16.87 27.08
N VAL A 29 18.25 16.82 26.24
CA VAL A 29 18.60 15.66 25.41
C VAL A 29 19.90 15.07 25.95
N CYS A 30 19.77 14.04 26.78
CA CYS A 30 20.86 13.38 27.49
C CYS A 30 21.08 11.98 26.89
N VAL A 31 21.76 11.94 25.76
CA VAL A 31 22.09 10.70 25.02
C VAL A 31 23.48 10.86 24.41
N MET A 32 24.09 9.75 23.98
CA MET A 32 25.34 9.82 23.22
C MET A 32 25.19 10.72 21.99
N GLU A 33 26.19 11.52 21.67
CA GLU A 33 26.14 12.58 20.65
C GLU A 33 25.82 12.00 19.26
N LYS A 34 26.35 10.82 18.95
CA LYS A 34 25.99 10.05 17.74
C LYS A 34 24.48 9.81 17.58
N LYS A 35 23.74 9.68 18.70
CA LYS A 35 22.28 9.52 18.72
C LYS A 35 21.57 10.87 18.68
N ALA A 36 22.07 11.86 19.42
CA ALA A 36 21.54 13.23 19.42
C ALA A 36 21.58 13.87 18.01
N LEU A 37 22.67 13.64 17.27
CA LEU A 37 22.90 14.19 15.93
C LEU A 37 22.41 13.27 14.80
N SER A 38 21.69 12.19 15.11
CA SER A 38 21.15 11.31 14.08
C SER A 38 20.07 12.02 13.25
N GLY A 39 20.02 11.74 11.94
CA GLY A 39 19.06 12.38 11.02
C GLY A 39 17.61 12.40 11.53
N PRO A 40 17.04 11.28 12.01
CA PRO A 40 15.69 11.27 12.60
C PRO A 40 15.56 12.15 13.85
N MET A 41 16.55 12.14 14.75
CA MET A 41 16.53 12.96 15.97
C MET A 41 16.55 14.44 15.62
N ALA A 42 17.45 14.87 14.73
CA ALA A 42 17.55 16.25 14.28
C ALA A 42 16.22 16.74 13.70
N GLN A 43 15.59 15.96 12.80
CA GLN A 43 14.30 16.31 12.21
C GLN A 43 13.18 16.53 13.24
N ILE A 44 13.14 15.72 14.31
CA ILE A 44 12.13 15.86 15.38
C ILE A 44 12.46 17.03 16.30
N LEU A 45 13.72 17.20 16.70
CA LEU A 45 14.14 18.31 17.57
C LEU A 45 13.95 19.67 16.87
N ASP A 46 14.23 19.77 15.57
CA ASP A 46 14.02 21.01 14.81
C ASP A 46 12.53 21.39 14.76
N ARG A 47 11.65 20.42 14.56
CA ARG A 47 10.19 20.62 14.64
C ARG A 47 9.75 21.08 16.03
N LEU A 48 10.28 20.45 17.09
CA LEU A 48 10.01 20.87 18.46
C LEU A 48 10.46 22.32 18.73
N ARG A 49 11.62 22.74 18.20
CA ARG A 49 12.07 24.15 18.27
C ARG A 49 11.13 25.09 17.54
N MET A 50 10.62 24.70 16.37
CA MET A 50 9.77 25.54 15.52
C MET A 50 8.40 25.86 16.12
N PHE A 51 7.90 25.06 17.07
CA PHE A 51 6.68 25.43 17.79
C PHE A 51 6.88 26.62 18.75
N GLY A 52 8.12 26.89 19.17
CA GLY A 52 8.50 28.07 19.95
C GLY A 52 8.40 27.91 21.47
N GLU A 53 7.76 26.86 21.98
CA GLU A 53 7.58 26.68 23.44
C GLU A 53 8.74 25.97 24.14
N PHE A 54 9.66 25.38 23.39
CA PHE A 54 10.76 24.59 23.94
C PHE A 54 12.11 25.28 23.81
N GLU A 55 12.90 25.22 24.87
CA GLU A 55 14.34 25.45 24.84
C GLU A 55 15.04 24.08 24.91
N ILE A 56 15.70 23.68 23.81
CA ILE A 56 16.30 22.34 23.71
C ILE A 56 17.80 22.41 24.04
N ILE A 57 18.22 21.69 25.08
CA ILE A 57 19.62 21.61 25.52
C ILE A 57 20.13 20.18 25.28
N ILE A 58 21.15 20.04 24.43
CA ILE A 58 21.85 18.77 24.22
C ILE A 58 23.05 18.72 25.18
N PHE A 59 23.15 17.69 26.01
CA PHE A 59 24.16 17.65 27.08
C PHE A 59 25.58 17.42 26.54
N GLY A 60 25.72 16.63 25.47
CA GLY A 60 27.00 16.28 24.85
C GLY A 60 27.78 15.18 25.59
N ASP A 61 28.65 14.49 24.87
CA ASP A 61 29.37 13.31 25.39
C ASP A 61 30.27 13.65 26.58
N HIS A 62 30.95 14.80 26.55
CA HIS A 62 31.84 15.22 27.65
C HIS A 62 31.09 15.32 28.98
N VAL A 63 29.92 15.96 29.00
CA VAL A 63 29.11 16.13 30.21
C VAL A 63 28.57 14.78 30.67
N VAL A 64 27.99 14.00 29.76
CA VAL A 64 27.36 12.71 30.07
C VAL A 64 28.38 11.71 30.62
N LEU A 65 29.57 11.63 30.03
CA LEU A 65 30.59 10.66 30.41
C LEU A 65 31.42 11.12 31.62
N HIS A 66 31.89 12.36 31.62
CA HIS A 66 32.96 12.79 32.55
C HIS A 66 32.48 13.67 33.71
N GLU A 67 31.48 14.53 33.51
CA GLU A 67 31.03 15.42 34.58
C GLU A 67 30.10 14.71 35.57
N PRO A 68 30.14 15.06 36.86
CA PRO A 68 29.20 14.57 37.87
C PRO A 68 27.79 15.13 37.61
N VAL A 69 26.76 14.37 38.00
CA VAL A 69 25.35 14.65 37.63
C VAL A 69 24.81 15.96 38.20
N GLU A 70 25.41 16.46 39.27
CA GLU A 70 25.07 17.74 39.89
C GLU A 70 25.37 18.92 38.97
N LYS A 71 26.37 18.79 38.09
CA LYS A 71 26.78 19.82 37.12
C LYS A 71 26.06 19.72 35.78
N TRP A 72 25.24 18.70 35.57
CA TRP A 72 24.52 18.55 34.31
C TRP A 72 23.48 19.67 34.13
N PRO A 73 23.18 20.09 32.89
CA PRO A 73 22.20 21.14 32.62
C PRO A 73 20.83 20.81 33.22
N LEU A 74 20.16 21.81 33.80
CA LEU A 74 18.79 21.65 34.30
C LEU A 74 17.79 21.56 33.16
N CYS A 75 16.75 20.73 33.32
CA CYS A 75 15.67 20.61 32.35
C CYS A 75 14.34 20.24 33.01
N ASP A 76 13.23 20.68 32.43
CA ASP A 76 11.88 20.33 32.87
C ASP A 76 11.47 18.93 32.36
N CYS A 77 11.84 18.63 31.11
CA CYS A 77 11.62 17.34 30.43
C CYS A 77 12.96 16.74 30.01
N LEU A 78 13.08 15.41 30.02
CA LEU A 78 14.30 14.71 29.66
C LEU A 78 14.03 13.60 28.62
N ILE A 79 14.74 13.69 27.50
CA ILE A 79 14.95 12.58 26.56
C ILE A 79 16.28 11.93 26.92
N ALA A 80 16.21 10.69 27.41
CA ALA A 80 17.38 9.90 27.77
C ALA A 80 17.10 8.41 27.50
N PHE A 81 18.05 7.75 26.85
CA PHE A 81 17.95 6.32 26.54
C PHE A 81 19.34 5.70 26.33
N TYR A 82 19.45 4.43 26.70
CA TYR A 82 20.67 3.66 26.56
C TYR A 82 21.07 3.47 25.09
N SER A 83 22.37 3.56 24.86
CA SER A 83 23.03 3.03 23.69
C SER A 83 24.44 2.58 24.09
N THR A 84 25.13 1.82 23.25
CA THR A 84 26.47 1.31 23.57
C THR A 84 27.39 2.43 24.07
N GLY A 85 27.90 2.27 25.30
CA GLY A 85 28.78 3.24 25.97
C GLY A 85 28.07 4.32 26.81
N TYR A 86 26.74 4.35 26.85
CA TYR A 86 25.96 5.32 27.62
C TYR A 86 25.87 4.94 29.11
N PRO A 87 26.18 5.87 30.04
CA PRO A 87 26.16 5.60 31.48
C PRO A 87 24.73 5.73 32.05
N LEU A 88 23.92 4.68 31.90
CA LEU A 88 22.51 4.67 32.34
C LEU A 88 22.38 4.99 33.84
N ASP A 89 23.23 4.42 34.69
CA ASP A 89 23.22 4.66 36.14
C ASP A 89 23.40 6.16 36.49
N LYS A 90 24.22 6.89 35.74
CA LYS A 90 24.38 8.35 35.92
C LYS A 90 23.11 9.09 35.51
N ALA A 91 22.49 8.70 34.41
CA ALA A 91 21.22 9.30 33.99
C ALA A 91 20.10 9.06 35.03
N GLU A 92 20.08 7.89 35.66
CA GLU A 92 19.16 7.59 36.76
C GLU A 92 19.42 8.45 38.00
N ALA A 93 20.69 8.61 38.39
CA ALA A 93 21.06 9.49 39.49
C ALA A 93 20.68 10.95 39.21
N TYR A 94 20.91 11.44 37.98
CA TYR A 94 20.45 12.76 37.54
C TYR A 94 18.92 12.89 37.63
N ALA A 95 18.18 11.90 37.12
CA ALA A 95 16.72 11.92 37.16
C ALA A 95 16.17 11.88 38.59
N ALA A 96 16.80 11.13 39.50
CA ALA A 96 16.45 11.12 40.92
C ALA A 96 16.72 12.47 41.60
N LEU A 97 17.84 13.12 41.26
CA LEU A 97 18.24 14.41 41.80
C LEU A 97 17.35 15.57 41.30
N ARG A 98 17.11 15.65 39.99
CA ARG A 98 16.46 16.80 39.34
C ARG A 98 14.97 16.61 39.04
N LYS A 99 14.47 15.38 39.09
CA LYS A 99 13.07 14.99 38.86
C LYS A 99 12.45 15.59 37.57
N PRO A 100 13.11 15.52 36.41
CA PRO A 100 12.52 15.91 35.14
C PRO A 100 11.38 14.97 34.73
N TYR A 101 10.52 15.40 33.80
CA TYR A 101 9.53 14.51 33.21
C TYR A 101 10.25 13.59 32.22
N LEU A 102 10.16 12.29 32.44
CA LEU A 102 10.82 11.27 31.63
C LEU A 102 9.85 10.76 30.56
N ILE A 103 10.17 10.93 29.28
CA ILE A 103 9.41 10.30 28.19
C ILE A 103 9.59 8.77 28.18
N ASN A 104 10.79 8.30 28.53
CA ASN A 104 11.13 6.90 28.67
C ASN A 104 11.68 6.68 30.08
N GLN A 105 11.11 5.73 30.82
CA GLN A 105 11.55 5.39 32.17
C GLN A 105 12.94 4.74 32.11
N LEU A 106 13.91 5.31 32.82
CA LEU A 106 15.31 4.89 32.75
C LEU A 106 15.54 3.50 33.36
N LYS A 107 15.00 3.26 34.57
CA LYS A 107 15.12 1.97 35.28
C LYS A 107 14.64 0.77 34.48
N LEU A 108 13.58 0.96 33.69
CA LEU A 108 13.00 -0.11 32.90
C LEU A 108 13.84 -0.44 31.65
N GLN A 109 14.79 0.41 31.26
CA GLN A 109 15.67 0.12 30.13
C GLN A 109 16.63 -1.03 30.41
N HIS A 110 17.00 -1.27 31.68
CA HIS A 110 17.78 -2.45 32.06
C HIS A 110 17.07 -3.77 31.72
N LEU A 111 15.73 -3.79 31.63
CA LEU A 111 14.97 -4.98 31.22
C LEU A 111 15.22 -5.33 29.75
N LEU A 112 15.48 -4.35 28.89
CA LEU A 112 15.59 -4.53 27.44
C LEU A 112 16.87 -5.28 27.02
N HIS A 113 17.88 -5.32 27.89
CA HIS A 113 19.14 -6.03 27.65
C HIS A 113 19.07 -7.54 27.92
N ASP A 114 17.98 -8.01 28.54
CA ASP A 114 17.78 -9.43 28.84
C ASP A 114 16.44 -9.90 28.26
N ARG A 115 16.50 -10.66 27.17
CA ARG A 115 15.30 -11.15 26.47
C ARG A 115 14.40 -11.97 27.38
N ARG A 116 14.92 -12.62 28.42
CA ARG A 116 14.12 -13.37 29.40
C ARG A 116 13.22 -12.43 30.19
N LYS A 117 13.77 -11.28 30.60
CA LYS A 117 13.01 -10.24 31.31
C LYS A 117 12.00 -9.57 30.39
N VAL A 118 12.35 -9.34 29.13
CA VAL A 118 11.41 -8.85 28.11
C VAL A 118 10.22 -9.79 27.97
N TYR A 119 10.45 -11.09 27.80
CA TYR A 119 9.39 -12.08 27.61
C TYR A 119 8.53 -12.23 28.86
N ALA A 120 9.14 -12.31 30.04
CA ALA A 120 8.42 -12.34 31.31
C ALA A 120 7.53 -11.10 31.51
N ARG A 121 8.02 -9.91 31.11
CA ARG A 121 7.25 -8.66 31.20
C ARG A 121 6.08 -8.63 30.21
N LEU A 122 6.25 -9.18 29.01
CA LEU A 122 5.17 -9.32 28.03
C LEU A 122 4.07 -10.24 28.57
N GLU A 123 4.44 -11.39 29.16
CA GLU A 123 3.49 -12.33 29.77
C GLU A 123 2.76 -11.73 30.98
N GLU A 124 3.46 -11.00 31.85
CA GLU A 124 2.86 -10.29 33.00
C GLU A 124 1.74 -9.33 32.57
N PHE A 125 1.88 -8.71 31.41
CA PHE A 125 0.90 -7.78 30.85
C PHE A 125 -0.12 -8.43 29.90
N GLY A 126 -0.07 -9.76 29.76
CA GLY A 126 -0.96 -10.50 28.84
C GLY A 126 -0.72 -10.22 27.36
N ILE A 127 0.47 -9.74 27.01
CA ILE A 127 0.85 -9.44 25.62
C ILE A 127 1.30 -10.75 24.94
N PRO A 128 0.66 -11.20 23.84
CA PRO A 128 1.00 -12.45 23.18
C PRO A 128 2.43 -12.48 22.64
N THR A 129 3.16 -13.55 22.96
CA THR A 129 4.49 -13.87 22.44
C THR A 129 4.50 -15.28 21.84
N PRO A 130 5.45 -15.62 20.95
CA PRO A 130 5.61 -16.99 20.49
C PRO A 130 5.83 -17.95 21.65
N ASN A 131 5.34 -19.18 21.54
CA ASN A 131 5.56 -20.19 22.56
C ASN A 131 7.08 -20.46 22.71
N TYR A 132 7.61 -20.30 23.92
CA TYR A 132 9.07 -20.32 24.14
C TYR A 132 9.51 -21.11 25.37
N ALA A 133 10.76 -21.61 25.36
CA ALA A 133 11.41 -22.28 26.47
C ALA A 133 12.78 -21.62 26.73
N LEU A 134 13.17 -21.54 28.01
CA LEU A 134 14.39 -20.88 28.45
C LEU A 134 15.44 -21.90 28.86
N VAL A 135 16.67 -21.70 28.41
CA VAL A 135 17.82 -22.50 28.83
C VAL A 135 18.89 -21.57 29.35
N SER A 136 19.12 -21.63 30.65
CA SER A 136 20.17 -20.86 31.32
C SER A 136 21.36 -21.77 31.62
N ARG A 137 22.55 -21.31 31.25
CA ARG A 137 23.84 -21.93 31.54
C ARG A 137 24.76 -20.92 32.21
N ASN A 138 25.35 -21.32 33.32
CA ASN A 138 26.37 -20.58 34.08
C ASN A 138 27.73 -20.60 33.38
N PHE A 139 28.05 -21.70 32.68
CA PHE A 139 29.26 -21.84 31.89
C PHE A 139 29.01 -22.60 30.57
N PRO A 140 29.86 -22.42 29.54
CA PRO A 140 29.71 -23.12 28.26
C PRO A 140 29.64 -24.64 28.44
N TYR A 141 28.70 -25.28 27.73
CA TYR A 141 28.48 -26.73 27.73
C TYR A 141 28.00 -27.33 29.05
N GLU A 142 27.51 -26.53 30.00
CA GLU A 142 26.79 -27.04 31.18
C GLU A 142 25.60 -27.91 30.76
N GLU A 143 25.53 -29.11 31.32
CA GLU A 143 24.36 -29.98 31.20
C GLU A 143 23.23 -29.38 32.02
N VAL A 144 22.13 -29.08 31.34
CA VAL A 144 20.94 -28.49 31.96
C VAL A 144 19.97 -29.62 32.24
N GLU A 145 19.52 -29.69 33.50
CA GLU A 145 18.57 -30.70 33.93
C GLU A 145 17.29 -30.66 33.08
N ASN A 146 16.81 -31.82 32.64
CA ASN A 146 15.61 -31.96 31.80
C ASN A 146 15.69 -31.23 30.45
N PHE A 147 16.89 -30.89 29.95
CA PHE A 147 17.09 -30.45 28.58
C PHE A 147 17.36 -31.66 27.66
N VAL A 148 16.44 -31.92 26.74
CA VAL A 148 16.58 -32.97 25.72
C VAL A 148 16.64 -32.31 24.35
N GLU A 149 17.59 -32.75 23.52
CA GLU A 149 17.66 -32.38 22.10
C GLU A 149 17.58 -33.66 21.28
N GLU A 150 16.52 -33.75 20.47
CA GLU A 150 16.33 -34.81 19.49
C GLU A 150 16.51 -34.24 18.07
N GLU A 151 16.36 -35.09 17.06
CA GLU A 151 16.55 -34.72 15.66
C GLU A 151 15.69 -33.53 15.23
N ASP A 152 14.40 -33.53 15.60
CA ASP A 152 13.41 -32.55 15.13
C ASP A 152 12.76 -31.71 16.25
N TYR A 153 13.29 -31.77 17.48
CA TYR A 153 12.78 -30.94 18.57
C TYR A 153 13.81 -30.71 19.69
N VAL A 154 13.54 -29.67 20.48
CA VAL A 154 14.14 -29.49 21.81
C VAL A 154 13.04 -29.54 22.87
N GLU A 155 13.37 -30.06 24.04
CA GLU A 155 12.43 -30.16 25.16
C GLU A 155 13.10 -29.75 26.46
N ILE A 156 12.45 -28.88 27.21
CA ILE A 156 12.94 -28.37 28.51
C ILE A 156 11.79 -28.43 29.51
N HIS A 157 11.98 -29.11 30.64
CA HIS A 157 10.95 -29.26 31.69
C HIS A 157 9.58 -29.71 31.15
N GLY A 158 9.57 -30.67 30.20
CA GLY A 158 8.36 -31.17 29.54
C GLY A 158 7.76 -30.24 28.46
N LYS A 159 8.33 -29.05 28.26
CA LYS A 159 7.93 -28.12 27.19
C LYS A 159 8.71 -28.41 25.92
N ARG A 160 8.04 -29.04 24.95
CA ARG A 160 8.61 -29.40 23.64
C ARG A 160 8.41 -28.30 22.61
N ILE A 161 9.49 -27.93 21.91
CA ILE A 161 9.51 -26.99 20.78
C ILE A 161 10.00 -27.73 19.53
N LEU A 162 9.12 -27.87 18.53
CA LEU A 162 9.39 -28.62 17.30
C LEU A 162 10.13 -27.75 16.28
N LYS A 163 10.95 -28.37 15.41
CA LYS A 163 11.49 -27.70 14.24
C LYS A 163 10.38 -27.45 13.19
N PRO A 164 10.36 -26.29 12.50
CA PRO A 164 11.32 -25.21 12.67
C PRO A 164 11.12 -24.42 13.97
N PHE A 165 12.23 -24.07 14.62
CA PHE A 165 12.24 -23.22 15.81
C PHE A 165 13.37 -22.19 15.75
N VAL A 166 13.21 -21.13 16.53
CA VAL A 166 14.18 -20.03 16.63
C VAL A 166 14.94 -20.13 17.96
N GLU A 167 16.26 -19.94 17.91
CA GLU A 167 17.13 -19.85 19.09
C GLU A 167 17.72 -18.44 19.18
N LYS A 168 17.35 -17.71 20.23
CA LYS A 168 17.84 -16.34 20.50
C LYS A 168 18.79 -16.35 21.69
N PRO A 169 19.96 -15.68 21.62
CA PRO A 169 20.77 -15.42 22.80
C PRO A 169 19.97 -14.65 23.86
N VAL A 170 20.16 -14.94 25.14
CA VAL A 170 19.44 -14.20 26.21
C VAL A 170 19.83 -12.73 26.27
N ASP A 171 21.04 -12.39 25.83
CA ASP A 171 21.51 -11.02 25.66
C ASP A 171 20.72 -10.33 24.51
N GLY A 172 20.00 -9.27 24.85
CA GLY A 172 19.20 -8.48 23.92
C GLY A 172 20.03 -7.80 22.83
N ASP A 173 21.28 -7.44 23.11
CA ASP A 173 22.17 -6.77 22.15
C ASP A 173 22.87 -7.76 21.19
N ASN A 174 22.81 -9.05 21.50
CA ASN A 174 23.35 -10.11 20.64
C ASN A 174 22.32 -10.54 19.58
N HIS A 175 22.62 -10.18 18.33
CA HIS A 175 21.75 -10.41 17.17
C HIS A 175 22.03 -11.73 16.43
N SER A 176 22.86 -12.63 16.97
CA SER A 176 23.14 -13.96 16.40
C SER A 176 22.00 -14.93 16.70
N VAL A 177 20.88 -14.74 15.99
CA VAL A 177 19.67 -15.55 16.12
C VAL A 177 19.72 -16.70 15.12
N MET A 178 19.40 -17.91 15.57
CA MET A 178 19.45 -19.11 14.71
C MET A 178 18.05 -19.64 14.46
N ILE A 179 17.82 -20.24 13.30
CA ILE A 179 16.59 -20.93 12.94
C ILE A 179 16.94 -22.32 12.47
N TYR A 180 16.48 -23.35 13.17
CA TYR A 180 16.77 -24.74 12.84
C TYR A 180 15.61 -25.33 12.04
N TYR A 181 15.89 -26.00 10.93
CA TYR A 181 14.87 -26.58 10.05
C TYR A 181 14.71 -28.08 10.31
N PRO A 182 13.48 -28.63 10.12
CA PRO A 182 13.24 -30.04 10.36
C PRO A 182 13.93 -30.91 9.30
N SER A 183 14.24 -32.15 9.66
CA SER A 183 14.82 -33.15 8.74
C SER A 183 13.94 -33.40 7.52
N SER A 184 12.60 -33.32 7.67
CA SER A 184 11.64 -33.40 6.57
C SER A 184 11.78 -32.30 5.51
N ALA A 185 12.40 -31.16 5.87
CA ALA A 185 12.69 -30.05 4.96
C ALA A 185 14.18 -30.01 4.53
N GLY A 186 14.95 -31.08 4.77
CA GLY A 186 16.37 -31.18 4.46
C GLY A 186 17.31 -30.84 5.64
N GLY A 187 16.75 -30.39 6.76
CA GLY A 187 17.49 -29.99 7.95
C GLY A 187 18.37 -28.75 7.75
N GLY A 188 19.38 -28.61 8.61
CA GLY A 188 20.28 -27.46 8.63
C GLY A 188 19.76 -26.33 9.51
N MET A 189 20.44 -25.19 9.47
CA MET A 189 20.00 -23.98 10.16
C MET A 189 20.27 -22.72 9.34
N LYS A 190 19.67 -21.61 9.77
CA LYS A 190 19.90 -20.29 9.23
C LYS A 190 20.31 -19.36 10.36
N GLU A 191 21.46 -18.73 10.19
CA GLU A 191 22.00 -17.72 11.10
C GLU A 191 21.56 -16.33 10.62
N LEU A 192 20.86 -15.59 11.47
CA LEU A 192 20.58 -14.18 11.30
C LEU A 192 21.68 -13.38 11.97
N PHE A 193 22.05 -12.26 11.35
CA PHE A 193 23.07 -11.36 11.89
C PHE A 193 22.74 -9.91 11.56
N ARG A 194 23.38 -8.99 12.30
CA ARG A 194 23.29 -7.56 12.00
C ARG A 194 23.76 -7.32 10.56
N LYS A 195 22.92 -6.63 9.79
CA LYS A 195 23.11 -6.43 8.34
C LYS A 195 24.54 -6.01 7.98
N VAL A 196 25.16 -6.78 7.08
CA VAL A 196 26.46 -6.49 6.47
C VAL A 196 26.24 -6.42 4.96
N GLY A 197 26.40 -5.22 4.38
CA GLY A 197 26.13 -4.99 2.96
C GLY A 197 24.66 -5.27 2.58
N ASN A 198 24.45 -6.22 1.69
CA ASN A 198 23.12 -6.66 1.22
C ASN A 198 22.60 -7.93 1.92
N ARG A 199 23.28 -8.42 2.97
CA ARG A 199 22.90 -9.65 3.66
C ARG A 199 22.44 -9.41 5.10
N SER A 200 21.46 -10.21 5.52
CA SER A 200 20.91 -10.25 6.88
C SER A 200 20.82 -11.66 7.46
N SER A 201 21.07 -12.71 6.67
CA SER A 201 21.18 -14.08 7.17
C SER A 201 21.98 -14.99 6.22
N GLU A 202 22.34 -16.17 6.72
CA GLU A 202 23.02 -17.23 5.97
C GLU A 202 22.50 -18.62 6.34
N PHE A 203 22.19 -19.43 5.34
CA PHE A 203 21.84 -20.84 5.53
C PHE A 203 23.10 -21.71 5.55
N ARG A 204 23.19 -22.66 6.48
CA ARG A 204 24.18 -23.75 6.42
C ARG A 204 23.48 -25.10 6.55
N PRO A 205 23.63 -26.00 5.57
CA PRO A 205 22.96 -27.30 5.59
C PRO A 205 23.54 -28.27 6.64
N ASN A 206 24.82 -28.09 7.02
CA ASN A 206 25.57 -29.06 7.81
C ASN A 206 25.39 -28.90 9.33
N ILE A 207 24.83 -27.78 9.80
CA ILE A 207 24.65 -27.52 11.23
C ILE A 207 23.21 -27.82 11.59
N ARG A 208 22.99 -28.83 12.44
CA ARG A 208 21.65 -29.32 12.82
C ARG A 208 21.40 -29.33 14.32
N ARG A 209 22.47 -29.15 15.10
CA ARG A 209 22.48 -29.18 16.56
C ARG A 209 22.48 -27.78 17.14
N VAL A 210 21.79 -27.59 18.25
CA VAL A 210 21.67 -26.29 18.93
C VAL A 210 22.96 -25.88 19.62
N ARG A 211 23.13 -24.58 19.88
CA ARG A 211 24.33 -24.07 20.55
C ARG A 211 24.30 -24.45 22.03
N ARG A 212 25.48 -24.80 22.56
CA ARG A 212 25.67 -25.19 23.98
C ARG A 212 26.57 -24.23 24.76
N SER A 213 27.18 -23.27 24.09
CA SER A 213 28.18 -22.36 24.68
C SER A 213 27.57 -21.24 25.54
N GLY A 214 26.25 -21.08 25.57
CA GLY A 214 25.60 -20.03 26.32
C GLY A 214 24.15 -20.33 26.69
N SER A 215 23.48 -19.28 27.14
CA SER A 215 22.06 -19.28 27.49
C SER A 215 21.21 -18.80 26.31
N TYR A 216 20.09 -19.47 26.05
CA TYR A 216 19.24 -19.20 24.89
C TYR A 216 17.75 -19.29 25.22
N ILE A 217 16.95 -18.59 24.41
CA ILE A 217 15.51 -18.75 24.29
C ILE A 217 15.24 -19.60 23.05
N TYR A 218 14.52 -20.71 23.21
CA TYR A 218 14.01 -21.50 22.10
C TYR A 218 12.54 -21.20 21.93
N GLU A 219 12.13 -20.67 20.77
CA GLU A 219 10.74 -20.31 20.50
C GLU A 219 10.23 -20.94 19.22
N GLU A 220 8.93 -21.14 19.16
CA GLU A 220 8.24 -21.62 17.98
C GLU A 220 8.46 -20.67 16.78
N PHE A 221 8.75 -21.25 15.62
CA PHE A 221 8.86 -20.48 14.39
C PHE A 221 7.47 -20.09 13.88
N MET A 222 7.20 -18.79 13.83
CA MET A 222 5.91 -18.28 13.36
C MET A 222 5.93 -18.05 11.83
N PRO A 223 5.10 -18.73 11.03
CA PRO A 223 5.02 -18.48 9.59
C PRO A 223 4.30 -17.15 9.32
N THR A 224 5.03 -16.15 8.82
CA THR A 224 4.52 -14.78 8.56
C THR A 224 4.28 -14.44 7.09
N GLY A 225 4.53 -15.38 6.17
CA GLY A 225 4.48 -15.10 4.73
C GLY A 225 5.67 -14.28 4.22
N GLY A 226 6.76 -14.19 5.00
CA GLY A 226 8.05 -13.65 4.55
C GLY A 226 8.25 -12.16 4.86
N THR A 227 7.42 -11.56 5.71
CA THR A 227 7.61 -10.18 6.20
C THR A 227 7.57 -10.10 7.72
N ASP A 228 8.32 -9.15 8.27
CA ASP A 228 8.30 -8.80 9.69
C ASP A 228 7.68 -7.41 9.83
N VAL A 229 6.72 -7.23 10.73
CA VAL A 229 6.12 -5.92 11.02
C VAL A 229 6.92 -5.24 12.12
N LYS A 230 7.38 -4.02 11.86
CA LYS A 230 8.06 -3.17 12.83
C LYS A 230 7.14 -2.06 13.27
N VAL A 231 6.94 -1.95 14.58
CA VAL A 231 6.04 -0.98 15.19
C VAL A 231 6.85 0.03 15.99
N TYR A 232 6.48 1.30 15.87
CA TYR A 232 7.15 2.44 16.49
C TYR A 232 6.11 3.30 17.21
N THR A 233 6.11 3.27 18.54
CA THR A 233 5.22 4.07 19.37
C THR A 233 5.80 5.45 19.65
N VAL A 234 4.94 6.44 19.82
CA VAL A 234 5.27 7.75 20.40
C VAL A 234 4.14 8.09 21.37
N GLY A 235 4.36 7.80 22.64
CA GLY A 235 3.29 7.73 23.63
C GLY A 235 2.39 6.50 23.45
N PRO A 236 1.43 6.30 24.37
CA PRO A 236 0.55 5.13 24.36
C PRO A 236 -0.54 5.21 23.28
N GLU A 237 -0.80 6.39 22.71
CA GLU A 237 -1.92 6.64 21.81
C GLU A 237 -1.48 6.86 20.35
N TYR A 238 -0.24 6.55 19.99
CA TYR A 238 0.26 6.62 18.61
C TYR A 238 1.19 5.46 18.31
N ALA A 239 0.97 4.78 17.18
CA ALA A 239 1.96 3.90 16.60
C ALA A 239 2.02 4.00 15.07
N HIS A 240 3.24 3.98 14.56
CA HIS A 240 3.54 3.78 13.15
C HIS A 240 4.00 2.35 12.92
N ALA A 241 3.57 1.72 11.82
CA ALA A 241 4.00 0.37 11.47
C ALA A 241 4.43 0.26 10.01
N GLU A 242 5.54 -0.45 9.82
CA GLU A 242 6.09 -0.79 8.50
C GLU A 242 6.53 -2.24 8.48
N ALA A 243 6.23 -2.97 7.40
CA ALA A 243 6.74 -4.29 7.14
C ALA A 243 8.04 -4.24 6.36
N ARG A 244 8.93 -5.18 6.64
CA ARG A 244 10.17 -5.42 5.89
C ARG A 244 10.23 -6.88 5.47
N LYS A 245 11.05 -7.18 4.45
CA LYS A 245 11.34 -8.57 4.11
C LYS A 245 11.98 -9.25 5.32
N SER A 246 11.41 -10.37 5.71
CA SER A 246 11.95 -11.17 6.81
C SER A 246 13.34 -11.69 6.44
N PRO A 247 14.34 -11.60 7.32
CA PRO A 247 15.66 -12.15 7.06
C PRO A 247 15.63 -13.68 6.93
N VAL A 248 14.52 -14.33 7.31
CA VAL A 248 14.33 -15.78 7.22
C VAL A 248 14.18 -16.27 5.78
N VAL A 249 13.75 -15.43 4.83
CA VAL A 249 13.45 -15.84 3.45
C VAL A 249 14.72 -16.32 2.71
N ASP A 250 15.52 -15.42 2.16
CA ASP A 250 16.77 -15.74 1.45
C ASP A 250 18.00 -15.04 2.08
N GLY A 251 17.77 -14.17 3.07
CA GLY A 251 18.82 -13.37 3.69
C GLY A 251 19.32 -12.19 2.85
N VAL A 252 18.72 -11.92 1.69
CA VAL A 252 19.04 -10.78 0.82
C VAL A 252 18.12 -9.60 1.16
N VAL A 253 18.73 -8.49 1.55
CA VAL A 253 18.04 -7.24 1.85
C VAL A 253 17.54 -6.62 0.53
N MET A 254 16.22 -6.47 0.41
CA MET A 254 15.62 -5.76 -0.72
C MET A 254 15.90 -4.26 -0.61
N ARG A 255 16.46 -3.68 -1.67
CA ARG A 255 16.77 -2.24 -1.75
C ARG A 255 16.00 -1.59 -2.91
N SER A 256 15.60 -0.33 -2.71
CA SER A 256 15.05 0.53 -3.77
C SER A 256 16.15 0.93 -4.76
N ALA A 257 15.76 1.59 -5.86
CA ALA A 257 16.70 2.17 -6.82
C ALA A 257 17.71 3.13 -6.16
N ASP A 258 17.31 3.78 -5.07
CA ASP A 258 18.11 4.74 -4.29
C ASP A 258 18.95 4.06 -3.20
N GLY A 259 19.03 2.72 -3.20
CA GLY A 259 19.84 1.93 -2.28
C GLY A 259 19.28 1.80 -0.86
N LYS A 260 18.10 2.37 -0.57
CA LYS A 260 17.43 2.27 0.72
C LYS A 260 16.72 0.92 0.86
N GLU A 261 16.65 0.37 2.07
CA GLU A 261 15.90 -0.87 2.30
C GLU A 261 14.40 -0.66 2.04
N VAL A 262 13.80 -1.56 1.26
CA VAL A 262 12.37 -1.51 0.91
C VAL A 262 11.52 -1.78 2.15
N ARG A 263 10.52 -0.91 2.35
CA ARG A 263 9.55 -0.97 3.43
C ARG A 263 8.16 -0.96 2.82
N TYR A 264 7.25 -1.69 3.44
CA TYR A 264 5.85 -1.71 3.06
C TYR A 264 5.05 -1.09 4.20
N PRO A 265 4.13 -0.16 3.93
CA PRO A 265 3.28 0.38 4.98
C PRO A 265 2.38 -0.71 5.55
N VAL A 266 2.17 -0.68 6.86
CA VAL A 266 1.29 -1.62 7.56
C VAL A 266 0.27 -0.83 8.35
N LEU A 267 -1.02 -1.13 8.13
CA LEU A 267 -2.06 -0.69 9.05
C LEU A 267 -2.19 -1.72 10.16
N LEU A 268 -2.06 -1.26 11.39
CA LEU A 268 -2.32 -2.06 12.58
C LEU A 268 -3.83 -2.26 12.75
N THR A 269 -4.23 -3.50 13.02
CA THR A 269 -5.59 -3.83 13.44
C THR A 269 -5.88 -3.22 14.82
N PRO A 270 -7.16 -3.08 15.22
CA PRO A 270 -7.49 -2.59 16.56
C PRO A 270 -6.82 -3.38 17.69
N ALA A 271 -6.73 -4.71 17.56
CA ALA A 271 -6.03 -5.56 18.54
C ALA A 271 -4.52 -5.26 18.60
N GLU A 272 -3.88 -5.02 17.46
CA GLU A 272 -2.45 -4.66 17.41
C GLU A 272 -2.17 -3.23 17.88
N LYS A 273 -3.11 -2.30 17.69
CA LYS A 273 -3.06 -0.95 18.27
C LYS A 273 -3.11 -1.01 19.80
N GLN A 274 -4.01 -1.82 20.34
CA GLN A 274 -4.06 -2.10 21.79
C GLN A 274 -2.75 -2.76 22.26
N MET A 275 -2.24 -3.75 21.53
CA MET A 275 -0.95 -4.38 21.83
C MET A 275 0.20 -3.36 21.85
N ALA A 276 0.26 -2.43 20.89
CA ALA A 276 1.26 -1.38 20.84
C ALA A 276 1.15 -0.41 22.04
N ARG A 277 -0.08 -0.08 22.46
CA ARG A 277 -0.34 0.66 23.70
C ARG A 277 0.18 -0.09 24.92
N ASP A 278 -0.13 -1.38 25.03
CA ASP A 278 0.24 -2.21 26.17
C ASP A 278 1.76 -2.38 26.25
N VAL A 279 2.47 -2.55 25.13
CA VAL A 279 3.95 -2.57 25.08
C VAL A 279 4.52 -1.23 25.57
N CYS A 280 4.00 -0.10 25.09
CA CYS A 280 4.45 1.23 25.50
C CYS A 280 4.32 1.42 27.04
N VAL A 281 3.19 1.01 27.61
CA VAL A 281 2.91 1.08 29.05
C VAL A 281 3.74 0.08 29.85
N ALA A 282 3.79 -1.19 29.43
CA ALA A 282 4.44 -2.29 30.15
C ALA A 282 5.93 -2.02 30.38
N PHE A 283 6.61 -1.46 29.38
CA PHE A 283 8.03 -1.14 29.42
C PHE A 283 8.31 0.30 29.86
N GLY A 284 7.27 1.13 30.05
CA GLY A 284 7.41 2.54 30.38
C GLY A 284 8.24 3.33 29.36
N GLN A 285 8.18 2.93 28.09
CA GLN A 285 8.95 3.54 27.01
C GLN A 285 7.99 4.33 26.12
N GLY A 286 7.88 5.66 26.33
CA GLY A 286 7.01 6.51 25.52
C GLY A 286 7.36 6.44 24.04
N VAL A 287 8.65 6.53 23.71
CA VAL A 287 9.15 6.21 22.36
C VAL A 287 9.71 4.79 22.38
N CYS A 288 9.05 3.86 21.69
CA CYS A 288 9.44 2.45 21.69
C CYS A 288 9.33 1.81 20.31
N GLY A 289 10.34 1.03 19.93
CA GLY A 289 10.30 0.14 18.77
C GLY A 289 10.14 -1.32 19.20
N PHE A 290 9.29 -2.08 18.52
CA PHE A 290 9.14 -3.52 18.74
C PHE A 290 8.76 -4.24 17.44
N ASP A 291 9.04 -5.55 17.40
CA ASP A 291 8.76 -6.40 16.24
C ASP A 291 7.54 -7.28 16.51
N LEU A 292 6.67 -7.36 15.48
CA LEU A 292 5.40 -8.05 15.51
C LEU A 292 5.31 -9.06 14.36
N LEU A 293 4.90 -10.29 14.70
CA LEU A 293 4.73 -11.39 13.77
C LEU A 293 3.23 -11.65 13.60
N ARG A 294 2.71 -11.51 12.37
CA ARG A 294 1.34 -11.89 12.01
C ARG A 294 1.34 -13.34 11.54
N SER A 295 0.66 -14.23 12.26
CA SER A 295 0.58 -15.64 11.89
C SER A 295 -0.79 -16.22 12.24
N GLN A 296 -1.39 -16.97 11.31
CA GLN A 296 -2.66 -17.66 11.49
C GLN A 296 -3.80 -16.76 12.04
N GLY A 297 -3.87 -15.51 11.57
CA GLY A 297 -4.89 -14.55 12.01
C GLY A 297 -4.67 -13.95 13.41
N ARG A 298 -3.53 -14.22 14.06
CA ARG A 298 -3.11 -13.63 15.33
C ARG A 298 -1.80 -12.86 15.16
N SER A 299 -1.48 -12.03 16.15
CA SER A 299 -0.26 -11.22 16.18
C SER A 299 0.50 -11.48 17.47
N TYR A 300 1.84 -11.56 17.37
CA TYR A 300 2.72 -11.89 18.49
C TYR A 300 3.90 -10.92 18.52
N VAL A 301 4.26 -10.42 19.70
CA VAL A 301 5.48 -9.63 19.90
C VAL A 301 6.66 -10.58 20.05
N CYS A 302 7.70 -10.41 19.25
CA CYS A 302 8.89 -11.28 19.31
C CYS A 302 10.17 -10.56 19.77
N ASP A 303 10.17 -9.22 19.79
CA ASP A 303 11.31 -8.40 20.20
C ASP A 303 10.85 -6.99 20.63
N VAL A 304 11.44 -6.43 21.69
CA VAL A 304 11.18 -5.06 22.18
C VAL A 304 12.51 -4.34 22.34
N ASN A 305 12.71 -3.26 21.60
CA ASN A 305 14.02 -2.60 21.44
C ASN A 305 14.17 -1.33 22.30
N GLY A 306 13.09 -0.81 22.90
CA GLY A 306 13.09 0.52 23.52
C GLY A 306 13.22 1.64 22.48
N TRP A 307 14.02 2.67 22.77
CA TRP A 307 14.06 3.88 21.95
C TRP A 307 14.42 3.62 20.49
N SER A 308 13.47 3.91 19.58
CA SER A 308 13.66 3.73 18.15
C SER A 308 12.77 4.69 17.36
N PHE A 309 13.36 5.35 16.37
CA PHE A 309 12.63 6.20 15.42
C PHE A 309 12.54 5.55 14.05
N VAL A 310 11.42 5.78 13.37
CA VAL A 310 11.28 5.50 11.94
C VAL A 310 12.29 6.35 11.18
N LYS A 311 12.83 5.80 10.08
CA LYS A 311 13.79 6.52 9.23
C LYS A 311 13.17 6.83 7.88
N ASN A 312 13.50 7.99 7.34
CA ASN A 312 13.08 8.46 6.02
C ASN A 312 11.56 8.67 5.87
N SER A 313 10.86 8.96 6.96
CA SER A 313 9.44 9.32 6.91
C SER A 313 9.24 10.71 7.51
N TYR A 314 9.14 11.73 6.65
CA TYR A 314 8.87 13.11 7.08
C TYR A 314 7.55 13.22 7.85
N LYS A 315 6.56 12.45 7.40
CA LYS A 315 5.27 12.33 8.06
C LYS A 315 5.39 11.82 9.51
N TYR A 316 6.19 10.77 9.73
CA TYR A 316 6.45 10.30 11.08
C TYR A 316 7.14 11.37 11.93
N TYR A 317 8.09 12.12 11.36
CA TYR A 317 8.76 13.20 12.11
C TYR A 317 7.78 14.31 12.53
N ASP A 318 6.87 14.70 11.63
CA ASP A 318 5.80 15.68 11.93
C ASP A 318 4.92 15.18 13.09
N ASP A 319 4.41 13.95 12.98
CA ASP A 319 3.53 13.36 13.97
C ASP A 319 4.23 13.16 15.32
N ALA A 320 5.44 12.59 15.30
CA ALA A 320 6.21 12.33 16.51
C ALA A 320 6.50 13.64 17.25
N ALA A 321 6.87 14.71 16.54
CA ALA A 321 7.07 16.02 17.16
C ALA A 321 5.77 16.58 17.76
N CYS A 322 4.62 16.42 17.10
CA CYS A 322 3.33 16.86 17.63
C CYS A 322 2.94 16.10 18.91
N VAL A 323 3.11 14.77 18.91
CA VAL A 323 2.75 13.94 20.07
C VAL A 323 3.70 14.20 21.24
N LEU A 324 5.01 14.29 20.98
CA LEU A 324 6.00 14.65 21.99
C LEU A 324 5.73 16.04 22.57
N ARG A 325 5.39 17.04 21.73
CA ARG A 325 4.97 18.37 22.19
C ARG A 325 3.81 18.26 23.15
N ALA A 326 2.73 17.56 22.76
CA ALA A 326 1.55 17.42 23.59
C ALA A 326 1.88 16.78 24.95
N MET A 327 2.66 15.71 24.96
CA MET A 327 3.07 15.02 26.20
C MET A 327 3.94 15.92 27.11
N PHE A 328 4.91 16.63 26.55
CA PHE A 328 5.78 17.51 27.33
C PHE A 328 5.02 18.71 27.89
N LEU A 329 4.15 19.35 27.10
CA LEU A 329 3.34 20.47 27.56
C LEU A 329 2.29 19.99 28.58
N GLU A 330 1.61 18.88 28.36
CA GLU A 330 0.67 18.32 29.35
C GLU A 330 1.34 18.01 30.69
N ALA A 331 2.61 17.57 30.67
CA ALA A 331 3.34 17.30 31.91
C ALA A 331 3.86 18.56 32.62
N ARG A 332 4.26 19.60 31.88
CA ARG A 332 5.03 20.74 32.44
C ARG A 332 4.42 22.12 32.25
N ALA A 333 3.63 22.32 31.22
CA ALA A 333 2.95 23.58 30.94
C ALA A 333 1.58 23.33 30.26
N PRO A 334 0.58 22.75 30.98
CA PRO A 334 -0.70 22.38 30.37
C PRO A 334 -1.44 23.56 29.72
N HIS A 335 -1.25 24.76 30.27
CA HIS A 335 -1.81 26.01 29.76
C HIS A 335 -1.28 26.40 28.36
N LEU A 336 -0.12 25.88 27.94
CA LEU A 336 0.43 26.06 26.60
C LEU A 336 -0.01 24.95 25.62
N ASN A 337 -0.64 23.88 26.12
CA ASN A 337 -1.08 22.74 25.30
C ASN A 337 -2.38 23.05 24.55
N VAL A 338 -2.34 24.09 23.71
CA VAL A 338 -3.45 24.51 22.86
C VAL A 338 -3.40 23.74 21.54
N LYS A 339 -4.59 23.42 21.02
CA LYS A 339 -4.77 22.82 19.68
C LYS A 339 -4.33 23.82 18.59
N LEU A 340 -3.42 23.40 17.73
CA LEU A 340 -2.84 24.19 16.64
C LEU A 340 -3.62 23.99 15.35
N SER A 341 -4.13 25.04 14.73
CA SER A 341 -4.85 24.92 13.45
C SER A 341 -3.95 24.49 12.27
N CYS A 342 -2.65 24.80 12.30
CA CYS A 342 -1.68 24.42 11.26
C CYS A 342 -0.28 24.20 11.86
N LEU A 343 0.57 23.42 11.17
CA LEU A 343 1.94 23.17 11.60
C LEU A 343 2.86 24.33 11.20
N PRO A 344 3.79 24.78 12.07
CA PRO A 344 4.65 25.94 11.81
C PRO A 344 5.50 25.84 10.53
N TRP A 345 6.00 24.65 10.20
CA TRP A 345 6.86 24.41 9.04
C TRP A 345 6.11 24.18 7.72
N THR A 346 4.79 24.10 7.75
CA THR A 346 3.98 23.99 6.51
C THR A 346 3.73 25.37 5.87
N ARG A 347 4.23 26.45 6.48
CA ARG A 347 4.10 27.84 5.97
C ARG A 347 5.19 28.28 4.98
N VAL A 348 5.98 27.35 4.43
CA VAL A 348 7.07 27.70 3.50
C VAL A 348 6.58 27.79 2.05
N GLU A 349 6.46 29.02 1.58
CA GLU A 349 6.59 29.53 0.19
C GLU A 349 6.00 28.68 -0.94
N GLN A 350 4.70 28.89 -1.25
CA GLN A 350 4.32 28.91 -2.66
C GLN A 350 4.80 30.25 -3.24
N PRO A 351 5.61 30.27 -4.31
CA PRO A 351 5.86 31.51 -5.04
C PRO A 351 4.51 32.08 -5.47
N LEU A 352 4.36 33.39 -5.37
CA LEU A 352 3.29 34.15 -6.02
C LEU A 352 3.47 33.99 -7.54
N GLU A 353 3.10 32.84 -8.09
CA GLU A 353 2.96 32.67 -9.53
C GLU A 353 1.64 33.34 -9.95
N ALA A 354 1.75 34.13 -11.01
CA ALA A 354 0.73 35.00 -11.54
C ALA A 354 -0.63 34.28 -11.73
N GLU A 355 -1.71 35.03 -11.60
CA GLU A 355 -3.08 34.59 -11.79
C GLU A 355 -3.28 33.95 -13.18
N ASP A 356 -3.12 32.64 -13.28
CA ASP A 356 -3.69 31.81 -14.34
C ASP A 356 -5.06 31.30 -13.85
N GLY A 357 -6.12 31.85 -14.44
CA GLY A 357 -7.52 31.70 -14.03
C GLY A 357 -8.16 30.33 -14.28
N ASN A 358 -7.52 29.23 -13.91
CA ASN A 358 -8.11 27.89 -14.03
C ASN A 358 -7.89 26.93 -12.83
N SER A 359 -7.59 27.46 -11.63
CA SER A 359 -7.60 26.68 -10.39
C SER A 359 -8.95 26.83 -9.66
N ILE A 360 -9.93 26.04 -10.08
CA ILE A 360 -11.31 26.07 -9.58
C ILE A 360 -11.44 25.10 -8.39
N PHE A 361 -10.82 25.46 -7.27
CA PHE A 361 -11.20 24.99 -5.92
C PHE A 361 -11.14 26.14 -4.89
N LYS A 362 -11.21 27.39 -5.34
CA LYS A 362 -11.67 28.51 -4.51
C LYS A 362 -13.21 28.57 -4.56
N GLN A 363 -13.87 27.52 -4.09
CA GLN A 363 -15.26 27.65 -3.66
C GLN A 363 -15.22 27.79 -2.15
N GLU A 364 -15.32 29.06 -1.72
CA GLU A 364 -15.71 29.50 -0.39
C GLU A 364 -15.25 28.60 0.77
N SER A 365 -13.99 28.76 1.17
CA SER A 365 -13.68 28.79 2.60
C SER A 365 -14.32 30.06 3.21
N SER A 366 -15.64 30.21 3.07
CA SER A 366 -16.38 30.95 4.06
C SER A 366 -16.15 30.15 5.34
N THR A 367 -15.47 30.79 6.26
CA THR A 367 -15.67 30.56 7.68
C THR A 367 -17.17 30.59 7.94
N ARG A 368 -17.87 29.49 7.68
CA ARG A 368 -18.98 29.06 8.52
C ARG A 368 -18.32 28.70 9.85
N THR A 369 -17.96 29.73 10.60
CA THR A 369 -18.23 29.78 12.03
C THR A 369 -19.74 29.58 12.19
N GLY A 370 -20.18 28.35 11.93
CA GLY A 370 -21.40 27.85 12.51
C GLY A 370 -21.12 27.90 13.99
N THR A 371 -21.90 28.72 14.68
CA THR A 371 -22.19 28.56 16.10
C THR A 371 -22.83 27.17 16.29
N PHE A 372 -22.03 26.11 16.15
CA PHE A 372 -22.40 24.75 16.52
C PHE A 372 -22.30 24.66 18.05
N GLY A 373 -23.23 25.35 18.71
CA GLY A 373 -23.59 25.14 20.10
C GLY A 373 -24.29 23.79 20.26
N ARG A 374 -23.49 22.73 20.12
CA ARG A 374 -23.67 21.29 20.42
C ARG A 374 -22.69 20.58 19.50
N SER A 375 -21.62 20.03 20.08
CA SER A 375 -20.51 19.44 19.34
C SER A 375 -20.98 18.23 18.52
N GLU A 376 -21.26 18.42 17.23
CA GLU A 376 -21.40 17.31 16.30
C GLU A 376 -20.04 16.62 16.15
N GLU A 377 -19.99 15.33 16.50
CA GLU A 377 -18.78 14.52 16.41
C GLU A 377 -18.85 13.69 15.12
N LEU A 378 -17.83 13.81 14.24
CA LEU A 378 -17.73 12.98 13.05
C LEU A 378 -17.59 11.50 13.46
N ARG A 379 -18.65 10.71 13.28
CA ARG A 379 -18.67 9.28 13.65
C ARG A 379 -18.09 8.36 12.58
N CYS A 380 -18.39 8.63 11.31
CA CYS A 380 -17.98 7.77 10.20
C CYS A 380 -17.95 8.58 8.89
N VAL A 381 -17.03 8.21 7.99
CA VAL A 381 -17.01 8.67 6.61
C VAL A 381 -17.19 7.44 5.72
N ILE A 382 -18.25 7.44 4.91
CA ILE A 382 -18.49 6.40 3.90
C ILE A 382 -18.22 7.02 2.54
N ALA A 383 -17.25 6.45 1.81
CA ALA A 383 -16.90 6.88 0.46
C ALA A 383 -17.20 5.78 -0.55
N VAL A 384 -18.00 6.09 -1.56
CA VAL A 384 -18.26 5.20 -2.71
C VAL A 384 -17.50 5.73 -3.90
N LEU A 385 -16.57 4.93 -4.40
CA LEU A 385 -15.61 5.35 -5.43
C LEU A 385 -15.75 4.46 -6.65
N ARG A 386 -15.91 5.08 -7.82
CA ARG A 386 -15.82 4.37 -9.10
C ARG A 386 -14.34 4.10 -9.43
N HIS A 387 -14.08 3.00 -10.13
CA HIS A 387 -12.75 2.73 -10.67
C HIS A 387 -12.24 3.91 -11.52
N GLY A 388 -10.92 4.13 -11.54
CA GLY A 388 -10.29 5.12 -12.41
C GLY A 388 -10.35 4.74 -13.90
N ASP A 389 -9.80 5.60 -14.76
CA ASP A 389 -9.76 5.35 -16.20
C ASP A 389 -9.23 3.95 -16.58
N ARG A 390 -9.88 3.34 -17.57
CA ARG A 390 -9.60 1.96 -17.96
C ARG A 390 -9.66 1.78 -19.47
N THR A 391 -8.91 0.81 -19.98
CA THR A 391 -9.03 0.41 -21.38
C THR A 391 -10.46 -0.09 -21.66
N PRO A 392 -11.02 0.18 -22.85
CA PRO A 392 -12.33 -0.35 -23.22
C PRO A 392 -12.35 -1.88 -23.14
N LYS A 393 -13.44 -2.45 -22.62
CA LYS A 393 -13.63 -3.90 -22.61
C LYS A 393 -14.15 -4.31 -23.99
N GLN A 394 -13.44 -5.20 -24.64
CA GLN A 394 -13.76 -5.66 -25.98
C GLN A 394 -14.13 -7.15 -25.96
N LYS A 395 -14.93 -7.54 -26.96
CA LYS A 395 -15.31 -8.93 -27.18
C LYS A 395 -15.30 -9.24 -28.67
N VAL A 396 -14.65 -10.32 -29.05
CA VAL A 396 -14.73 -10.91 -30.38
C VAL A 396 -15.56 -12.18 -30.27
N LYS A 397 -16.50 -12.34 -31.20
CA LYS A 397 -17.32 -13.54 -31.33
C LYS A 397 -17.11 -14.11 -32.73
N MET A 398 -16.81 -15.40 -32.82
CA MET A 398 -16.74 -16.11 -34.09
C MET A 398 -17.18 -17.56 -33.95
N ARG A 399 -17.71 -18.13 -35.03
CA ARG A 399 -17.98 -19.55 -35.13
C ARG A 399 -16.68 -20.29 -35.44
N VAL A 400 -16.51 -21.44 -34.79
CA VAL A 400 -15.31 -22.26 -34.87
C VAL A 400 -15.72 -23.68 -35.18
N THR A 401 -15.16 -24.22 -36.26
CA THR A 401 -15.36 -25.60 -36.73
C THR A 401 -14.04 -26.39 -36.75
N GLN A 402 -12.93 -25.72 -36.45
CA GLN A 402 -11.58 -26.29 -36.50
C GLN A 402 -11.37 -27.26 -35.33
N ASP A 403 -11.06 -28.51 -35.67
CA ASP A 403 -10.90 -29.63 -34.72
C ASP A 403 -9.91 -29.32 -33.58
N ARG A 404 -8.83 -28.59 -33.87
CA ARG A 404 -7.84 -28.18 -32.85
C ARG A 404 -8.43 -27.30 -31.74
N LEU A 405 -9.32 -26.37 -32.09
CA LEU A 405 -9.96 -25.49 -31.11
C LEU A 405 -11.09 -26.20 -30.36
N LEU A 406 -11.78 -27.14 -31.03
CA LEU A 406 -12.82 -27.99 -30.44
C LEU A 406 -12.22 -29.01 -29.46
N SER A 407 -11.03 -29.56 -29.78
CA SER A 407 -10.25 -30.43 -28.90
C SER A 407 -9.80 -29.70 -27.63
N LEU A 408 -9.38 -28.43 -27.73
CA LEU A 408 -9.07 -27.61 -26.56
C LEU A 408 -10.29 -27.34 -25.67
N MET A 409 -11.49 -27.24 -26.25
CA MET A 409 -12.73 -27.14 -25.48
C MET A 409 -12.91 -28.38 -24.60
N LEU A 410 -12.80 -29.58 -25.18
CA LEU A 410 -12.93 -30.85 -24.47
C LEU A 410 -11.83 -31.05 -23.42
N LYS A 411 -10.57 -30.70 -23.75
CA LYS A 411 -9.43 -30.75 -22.81
C LYS A 411 -9.70 -29.97 -21.52
N TYR A 412 -10.30 -28.78 -21.62
CA TYR A 412 -10.45 -27.86 -20.50
C TYR A 412 -11.85 -27.79 -19.87
N ASN A 413 -12.83 -28.52 -20.42
CA ASN A 413 -14.16 -28.67 -19.81
C ASN A 413 -14.42 -30.07 -19.20
N GLY A 414 -13.40 -30.91 -19.15
CA GLY A 414 -13.49 -32.27 -18.60
C GLY A 414 -14.15 -33.28 -19.54
N GLY A 415 -13.95 -33.13 -20.85
CA GLY A 415 -14.43 -34.06 -21.87
C GLY A 415 -15.94 -33.99 -22.13
N ARG A 416 -16.61 -32.90 -21.75
CA ARG A 416 -18.07 -32.77 -21.81
C ARG A 416 -18.50 -31.99 -23.05
N PRO A 417 -19.03 -32.64 -24.11
CA PRO A 417 -19.23 -32.03 -25.44
C PRO A 417 -20.24 -30.88 -25.45
N ARG A 418 -21.21 -30.92 -24.52
CA ARG A 418 -22.31 -29.94 -24.41
C ARG A 418 -22.04 -28.81 -23.41
N SER A 419 -20.89 -28.81 -22.74
CA SER A 419 -20.55 -27.80 -21.73
C SER A 419 -19.59 -26.74 -22.25
N GLU A 420 -19.75 -25.49 -21.80
CA GLU A 420 -18.83 -24.42 -22.19
C GLU A 420 -17.45 -24.58 -21.52
N ALA A 421 -16.37 -24.35 -22.29
CA ALA A 421 -15.03 -24.20 -21.74
C ALA A 421 -14.73 -22.72 -21.47
N LYS A 422 -14.19 -22.40 -20.29
CA LYS A 422 -13.75 -21.03 -19.92
C LYS A 422 -12.25 -21.04 -19.66
N LEU A 423 -11.47 -20.56 -20.63
CA LEU A 423 -10.02 -20.43 -20.53
C LEU A 423 -9.67 -19.09 -19.90
N LYS A 424 -8.93 -19.12 -18.78
CA LYS A 424 -8.53 -17.93 -18.01
C LYS A 424 -7.07 -17.94 -17.56
N SER A 425 -6.48 -19.12 -17.33
CA SER A 425 -5.10 -19.22 -16.84
C SER A 425 -4.09 -18.98 -17.97
N ALA A 426 -2.87 -18.61 -17.60
CA ALA A 426 -1.77 -18.40 -18.55
C ALA A 426 -1.55 -19.62 -19.46
N VAL A 427 -1.52 -20.82 -18.87
CA VAL A 427 -1.32 -22.09 -19.60
C VAL A 427 -2.48 -22.34 -20.59
N GLN A 428 -3.72 -22.17 -20.14
CA GLN A 428 -4.90 -22.34 -20.99
C GLN A 428 -4.93 -21.38 -22.18
N LEU A 429 -4.56 -20.11 -21.96
CA LEU A 429 -4.52 -19.09 -23.00
C LEU A 429 -3.35 -19.29 -23.96
N GLN A 430 -2.22 -19.83 -23.48
CA GLN A 430 -1.06 -20.18 -24.30
C GLN A 430 -1.38 -21.32 -25.26
N ASP A 431 -1.97 -22.42 -24.77
CA ASP A 431 -2.43 -23.51 -25.61
C ASP A 431 -3.38 -23.03 -26.72
N PHE A 432 -4.30 -22.12 -26.37
CA PHE A 432 -5.24 -21.55 -27.32
C PHE A 432 -4.56 -20.65 -28.35
N LEU A 433 -3.57 -19.85 -27.94
CA LEU A 433 -2.76 -19.03 -28.83
C LEU A 433 -1.98 -19.90 -29.83
N ASP A 434 -1.35 -20.97 -29.38
CA ASP A 434 -0.56 -21.86 -30.24
C ASP A 434 -1.46 -22.59 -31.25
N ALA A 435 -2.64 -23.04 -30.83
CA ALA A 435 -3.65 -23.56 -31.76
C ALA A 435 -4.09 -22.51 -32.80
N THR A 436 -4.31 -21.26 -32.37
CA THR A 436 -4.70 -20.15 -33.25
C THR A 436 -3.61 -19.82 -34.26
N ARG A 437 -2.33 -19.78 -33.86
CA ARG A 437 -1.18 -19.49 -34.74
C ARG A 437 -1.11 -20.41 -35.94
N MET A 438 -1.48 -21.67 -35.76
CA MET A 438 -1.47 -22.69 -36.81
C MET A 438 -2.66 -22.55 -37.78
N LEU A 439 -3.69 -21.78 -37.42
CA LEU A 439 -4.90 -21.55 -38.23
C LEU A 439 -4.91 -20.21 -38.97
N VAL A 440 -4.01 -19.27 -38.63
CA VAL A 440 -3.92 -17.97 -39.31
C VAL A 440 -3.16 -18.11 -40.64
N PRO A 441 -3.75 -17.73 -41.79
CA PRO A 441 -3.07 -17.76 -43.10
C PRO A 441 -1.84 -16.85 -43.16
N ARG A 442 -0.73 -17.32 -43.77
CA ARG A 442 0.57 -16.62 -43.81
C ARG A 442 0.67 -15.45 -44.79
N THR A 443 -0.21 -15.33 -45.78
CA THR A 443 -0.16 -14.28 -46.83
C THR A 443 -1.54 -13.67 -47.11
N ARG A 444 -1.60 -12.34 -47.32
CA ARG A 444 -2.75 -11.66 -47.94
C ARG A 444 -2.71 -12.01 -49.43
N SER A 445 -3.38 -13.06 -49.87
CA SER A 445 -3.59 -13.29 -51.31
C SER A 445 -4.59 -12.25 -51.82
N GLY A 446 -4.09 -11.17 -52.41
CA GLY A 446 -4.90 -10.20 -53.12
C GLY A 446 -5.45 -10.83 -54.39
N LYS A 447 -6.74 -11.12 -54.41
CA LYS A 447 -7.59 -11.20 -55.61
C LYS A 447 -9.05 -11.15 -55.14
N GLU A 448 -9.78 -10.15 -55.63
CA GLU A 448 -11.23 -10.04 -55.46
C GLU A 448 -11.90 -10.97 -56.48
N SER A 449 -12.84 -11.83 -56.06
CA SER A 449 -14.18 -12.03 -56.68
C SER A 449 -14.85 -13.36 -56.29
N SER A 450 -15.67 -13.37 -55.21
CA SER A 450 -16.80 -14.29 -54.95
C SER A 450 -17.40 -14.05 -53.56
N ASP A 451 -18.73 -14.14 -53.40
CA ASP A 451 -19.41 -13.99 -52.10
C ASP A 451 -18.97 -15.05 -51.06
N SER A 452 -18.53 -16.23 -51.51
CA SER A 452 -17.99 -17.28 -50.62
C SER A 452 -16.60 -16.97 -50.09
N GLU A 453 -15.82 -16.14 -50.78
CA GLU A 453 -14.47 -15.74 -50.35
C GLU A 453 -14.52 -14.58 -49.34
N ALA A 454 -15.57 -13.77 -49.38
CA ALA A 454 -15.78 -12.68 -48.42
C ALA A 454 -15.99 -13.20 -46.98
N GLU A 455 -16.75 -14.29 -46.79
CA GLU A 455 -16.93 -14.92 -45.47
C GLU A 455 -15.64 -15.58 -44.96
N ALA A 456 -14.89 -16.24 -45.85
CA ALA A 456 -13.59 -16.84 -45.52
C ALA A 456 -12.56 -15.77 -45.14
N TRP A 457 -12.58 -14.63 -45.84
CA TRP A 457 -11.76 -13.47 -45.55
C TRP A 457 -12.09 -12.84 -44.19
N GLU A 458 -13.38 -12.65 -43.88
CA GLU A 458 -13.83 -12.14 -42.59
C GLU A 458 -13.45 -13.08 -41.43
N HIS A 459 -13.51 -14.40 -41.67
CA HIS A 459 -13.08 -15.42 -40.71
C HIS A 459 -11.58 -15.35 -40.45
N ALA A 460 -10.77 -15.26 -41.51
CA ALA A 460 -9.32 -15.10 -41.41
C ALA A 460 -8.91 -13.81 -40.67
N GLU A 461 -9.62 -12.70 -40.91
CA GLU A 461 -9.37 -11.43 -40.22
C GLU A 461 -9.71 -11.51 -38.73
N LYS A 462 -10.80 -12.20 -38.36
CA LYS A 462 -11.14 -12.46 -36.96
C LYS A 462 -10.08 -13.34 -36.27
N LEU A 463 -9.52 -14.34 -36.95
CA LEU A 463 -8.43 -15.16 -36.43
C LEU A 463 -7.13 -14.35 -36.24
N ARG A 464 -6.79 -13.47 -37.19
CA ARG A 464 -5.66 -12.53 -37.03
C ARG A 464 -5.84 -11.63 -35.82
N HIS A 465 -7.05 -11.11 -35.63
CA HIS A 465 -7.40 -10.30 -34.46
C HIS A 465 -7.28 -11.08 -33.15
N VAL A 466 -7.78 -12.32 -33.11
CA VAL A 466 -7.64 -13.22 -31.94
C VAL A 466 -6.16 -13.48 -31.61
N LYS A 467 -5.34 -13.76 -32.63
CA LYS A 467 -3.90 -13.93 -32.48
C LYS A 467 -3.26 -12.67 -31.89
N ALA A 468 -3.51 -11.50 -32.48
CA ALA A 468 -2.96 -10.23 -32.03
C ALA A 468 -3.33 -9.92 -30.56
N VAL A 469 -4.58 -10.16 -30.16
CA VAL A 469 -5.01 -9.98 -28.76
C VAL A 469 -4.29 -10.92 -27.80
N LEU A 470 -4.05 -12.17 -28.19
CA LEU A 470 -3.40 -13.15 -27.33
C LEU A 470 -1.88 -12.95 -27.24
N GLU A 471 -1.25 -12.46 -28.31
CA GLU A 471 0.20 -12.14 -28.36
C GLU A 471 0.55 -10.79 -27.70
N GLU A 472 -0.42 -9.89 -27.58
CA GLU A 472 -0.21 -8.58 -26.97
C GLU A 472 0.43 -8.71 -25.57
N GLY A 473 1.52 -7.99 -25.32
CA GLY A 473 2.25 -8.01 -24.05
C GLY A 473 3.22 -9.17 -23.82
N GLY A 474 3.38 -10.10 -24.78
CA GLY A 474 4.44 -11.13 -24.79
C GLY A 474 4.31 -12.27 -23.78
N HIS A 475 3.56 -12.08 -22.69
CA HIS A 475 3.24 -13.11 -21.70
C HIS A 475 1.83 -12.93 -21.11
N PHE A 476 1.21 -14.00 -20.63
CA PHE A 476 -0.07 -13.91 -19.93
C PHE A 476 0.14 -13.50 -18.46
N SER A 477 0.12 -12.20 -18.17
CA SER A 477 0.12 -11.67 -16.80
C SER A 477 -1.23 -11.05 -16.43
N GLY A 478 -1.91 -11.62 -15.44
CA GLY A 478 -3.19 -11.12 -14.93
C GLY A 478 -4.44 -11.70 -15.61
N ILE A 479 -5.61 -11.43 -15.02
CA ILE A 479 -6.92 -12.08 -15.34
C ILE A 479 -7.68 -11.29 -16.43
N TYR A 480 -6.98 -10.64 -17.36
CA TYR A 480 -7.58 -9.63 -18.25
C TYR A 480 -8.01 -10.18 -19.63
N ARG A 481 -7.73 -11.46 -19.89
CA ARG A 481 -8.15 -12.17 -21.10
C ARG A 481 -8.97 -13.40 -20.71
N LYS A 482 -10.07 -13.63 -21.40
CA LYS A 482 -10.93 -14.80 -21.20
C LYS A 482 -11.44 -15.28 -22.54
N VAL A 483 -11.17 -16.55 -22.86
CA VAL A 483 -11.81 -17.23 -23.99
C VAL A 483 -12.94 -18.10 -23.44
N GLN A 484 -14.12 -17.99 -24.04
CA GLN A 484 -15.25 -18.89 -23.78
C GLN A 484 -15.56 -19.64 -25.07
N LEU A 485 -15.55 -20.96 -25.03
CA LEU A 485 -15.98 -21.82 -26.12
C LEU A 485 -17.33 -22.40 -25.74
N LYS A 486 -18.38 -22.01 -26.47
CA LYS A 486 -19.75 -22.49 -26.25
C LYS A 486 -20.14 -23.44 -27.38
N PRO A 487 -20.41 -24.72 -27.12
CA PRO A 487 -20.82 -25.65 -28.17
C PRO A 487 -22.13 -25.18 -28.81
N LEU A 488 -22.21 -25.29 -30.15
CA LEU A 488 -23.40 -24.98 -30.95
C LEU A 488 -23.99 -26.25 -31.58
N LYS A 489 -23.14 -27.14 -32.10
CA LYS A 489 -23.54 -28.42 -32.70
C LYS A 489 -22.56 -29.53 -32.34
N TRP A 490 -23.06 -30.76 -32.29
CA TRP A 490 -22.30 -31.97 -31.95
C TRP A 490 -22.79 -33.14 -32.80
N THR A 491 -21.90 -34.10 -33.06
CA THR A 491 -22.18 -35.34 -33.78
C THR A 491 -21.79 -36.52 -32.91
N LYS A 492 -22.41 -37.68 -33.13
CA LYS A 492 -22.00 -38.95 -32.56
C LYS A 492 -20.99 -39.60 -33.50
N VAL A 493 -19.83 -39.98 -32.99
CA VAL A 493 -18.80 -40.69 -33.75
C VAL A 493 -18.70 -42.11 -33.16
N PRO A 494 -18.80 -43.17 -33.98
CA PRO A 494 -18.55 -44.53 -33.51
C PRO A 494 -17.07 -44.67 -33.11
N MET A 495 -16.76 -45.19 -31.92
CA MET A 495 -15.40 -45.62 -31.59
C MET A 495 -15.14 -47.01 -32.16
N GLU A 496 -13.96 -47.19 -32.78
CA GLU A 496 -13.60 -48.41 -33.53
C GLU A 496 -13.43 -49.67 -32.65
N GLU A 497 -13.44 -49.57 -31.32
CA GLU A 497 -13.10 -50.71 -30.45
C GLU A 497 -14.12 -51.08 -29.35
N ASP A 498 -15.21 -50.34 -29.10
CA ASP A 498 -16.06 -50.60 -27.90
C ASP A 498 -17.56 -50.29 -27.98
N ASP A 499 -18.20 -50.19 -29.16
CA ASP A 499 -19.67 -49.91 -29.29
C ASP A 499 -20.18 -48.66 -28.50
N VAL A 500 -19.25 -47.84 -27.97
CA VAL A 500 -19.53 -46.58 -27.26
C VAL A 500 -19.53 -45.45 -28.27
N GLU A 501 -20.67 -44.79 -28.42
CA GLU A 501 -20.78 -43.56 -29.22
C GLU A 501 -20.14 -42.38 -28.47
N GLU A 502 -19.06 -41.81 -29.01
CA GLU A 502 -18.46 -40.59 -28.46
C GLU A 502 -19.13 -39.36 -29.10
N GLU A 503 -19.82 -38.55 -28.29
CA GLU A 503 -20.31 -37.24 -28.75
C GLU A 503 -19.13 -36.28 -28.93
N ARG A 504 -18.95 -35.74 -30.14
CA ARG A 504 -17.95 -34.71 -30.42
C ARG A 504 -18.59 -33.41 -30.90
N PRO A 505 -18.15 -32.25 -30.39
CA PRO A 505 -18.62 -30.96 -30.87
C PRO A 505 -18.06 -30.73 -32.29
N ILE A 506 -18.91 -30.36 -33.24
CA ILE A 506 -18.52 -30.02 -34.63
C ILE A 506 -18.54 -28.51 -34.88
N GLU A 507 -19.20 -27.75 -34.01
CA GLU A 507 -19.30 -26.30 -34.11
C GLU A 507 -19.39 -25.67 -32.72
N ALA A 508 -18.61 -24.63 -32.47
CA ALA A 508 -18.66 -23.84 -31.23
C ALA A 508 -18.60 -22.33 -31.50
N LEU A 509 -19.27 -21.55 -30.66
CA LEU A 509 -19.12 -20.10 -30.60
C LEU A 509 -17.94 -19.76 -29.67
N MET A 510 -16.86 -19.25 -30.24
CA MET A 510 -15.76 -18.68 -29.49
C MET A 510 -16.06 -17.22 -29.16
N VAL A 511 -15.92 -16.88 -27.87
CA VAL A 511 -16.04 -15.54 -27.33
C VAL A 511 -14.74 -15.18 -26.61
N LEU A 512 -13.88 -14.40 -27.25
CA LEU A 512 -12.69 -13.82 -26.63
C LEU A 512 -13.05 -12.46 -26.03
N LYS A 513 -12.84 -12.27 -24.72
CA LYS A 513 -13.01 -11.01 -24.00
C LYS A 513 -11.65 -10.52 -23.51
N TYR A 514 -11.35 -9.24 -23.75
CA TYR A 514 -10.08 -8.62 -23.37
C TYR A 514 -10.26 -7.12 -23.08
N GLY A 515 -9.23 -6.48 -22.51
CA GLY A 515 -9.29 -5.09 -22.07
C GLY A 515 -10.04 -4.92 -20.75
N GLY A 516 -10.47 -3.69 -20.43
CA GLY A 516 -10.99 -3.37 -19.10
C GLY A 516 -9.91 -3.26 -18.04
N VAL A 517 -8.67 -3.00 -18.45
CA VAL A 517 -7.50 -2.89 -17.57
C VAL A 517 -7.35 -1.45 -17.11
N LEU A 518 -7.04 -1.25 -15.83
CA LEU A 518 -6.79 0.09 -15.27
C LEU A 518 -5.58 0.72 -15.97
N THR A 519 -5.77 1.91 -16.57
CA THR A 519 -4.69 2.62 -17.28
C THR A 519 -3.71 3.27 -16.30
N HIS A 520 -2.58 3.76 -16.82
CA HIS A 520 -1.66 4.55 -15.99
C HIS A 520 -2.32 5.86 -15.50
N ALA A 521 -3.10 6.51 -16.38
CA ALA A 521 -3.92 7.67 -16.01
C ALA A 521 -4.94 7.31 -14.91
N GLY A 522 -5.63 6.16 -15.04
CA GLY A 522 -6.58 5.71 -14.03
C GLY A 522 -5.96 5.41 -12.67
N ARG A 523 -4.71 4.93 -12.62
CA ARG A 523 -3.95 4.82 -11.36
C ARG A 523 -3.65 6.19 -10.77
N LYS A 524 -3.18 7.14 -11.59
CA LYS A 524 -2.84 8.50 -11.15
C LYS A 524 -4.08 9.23 -10.63
N GLN A 525 -5.19 9.17 -11.36
CA GLN A 525 -6.50 9.71 -10.94
C GLN A 525 -6.92 9.17 -9.58
N ALA A 526 -6.84 7.86 -9.36
CA ALA A 526 -7.20 7.26 -8.08
C ALA A 526 -6.27 7.72 -6.95
N GLU A 527 -4.96 7.81 -7.19
CA GLU A 527 -3.98 8.29 -6.21
C GLU A 527 -4.19 9.78 -5.87
N GLU A 528 -4.40 10.64 -6.87
CA GLU A 528 -4.70 12.05 -6.70
C GLU A 528 -6.03 12.25 -5.96
N LEU A 529 -7.05 11.47 -6.28
CA LEU A 529 -8.34 11.49 -5.56
C LEU A 529 -8.16 11.09 -4.10
N GLY A 530 -7.36 10.07 -3.79
CA GLY A 530 -7.02 9.68 -2.42
C GLY A 530 -6.33 10.81 -1.66
N ARG A 531 -5.36 11.47 -2.30
CA ARG A 531 -4.65 12.63 -1.74
C ARG A 531 -5.59 13.81 -1.48
N SER A 532 -6.48 14.10 -2.42
CA SER A 532 -7.49 15.15 -2.28
C SER A 532 -8.45 14.82 -1.13
N PHE A 533 -8.96 13.59 -1.08
CA PHE A 533 -9.86 13.11 -0.03
C PHE A 533 -9.24 13.24 1.36
N ARG A 534 -7.96 12.85 1.50
CA ARG A 534 -7.16 13.02 2.72
C ARG A 534 -7.14 14.47 3.21
N ASN A 535 -6.94 15.41 2.29
CA ASN A 535 -6.75 16.82 2.61
C ASN A 535 -8.08 17.59 2.76
N GLY A 536 -9.15 17.17 2.07
CA GLY A 536 -10.42 17.88 2.02
C GLY A 536 -11.51 17.37 2.98
N MET A 537 -11.61 16.05 3.19
CA MET A 537 -12.75 15.45 3.92
C MET A 537 -12.56 15.39 5.44
N TYR A 538 -11.33 15.46 5.94
CA TYR A 538 -11.02 15.36 7.37
C TYR A 538 -10.55 16.71 7.91
N PRO A 539 -11.46 17.58 8.39
CA PRO A 539 -11.09 18.86 8.97
C PRO A 539 -10.23 18.64 10.24
N GLY A 540 -9.03 19.22 10.30
CA GLY A 540 -8.16 19.11 11.48
C GLY A 540 -6.72 19.56 11.26
N GLU A 541 -5.97 19.66 12.36
CA GLU A 541 -4.59 20.17 12.40
C GLU A 541 -3.65 19.42 11.43
N GLY A 542 -3.09 20.11 10.44
CA GLY A 542 -2.06 19.57 9.54
C GLY A 542 -2.54 18.39 8.67
N THR A 543 -1.82 17.26 8.69
CA THR A 543 -2.11 16.07 7.85
C THR A 543 -3.36 15.27 8.27
N GLY A 544 -4.17 15.81 9.19
CA GLY A 544 -5.52 15.39 9.55
C GLY A 544 -5.72 13.88 9.68
N LEU A 545 -6.17 13.26 8.58
CA LEU A 545 -6.49 11.83 8.48
C LEU A 545 -5.34 10.90 8.88
N LEU A 546 -4.12 11.18 8.43
CA LEU A 546 -3.01 10.26 8.64
C LEU A 546 -2.61 10.18 10.11
N ARG A 547 -2.64 11.34 10.79
CA ARG A 547 -2.42 11.38 12.24
C ARG A 547 -3.55 10.64 12.95
N LEU A 548 -4.82 10.87 12.58
CA LEU A 548 -5.97 10.14 13.13
C LEU A 548 -5.84 8.62 12.96
N HIS A 549 -5.37 8.17 11.80
CA HIS A 549 -5.13 6.75 11.54
C HIS A 549 -4.09 6.14 12.48
N SER A 550 -2.98 6.84 12.69
CA SER A 550 -1.91 6.43 13.59
C SER A 550 -2.25 6.60 15.07
N THR A 551 -3.18 7.50 15.45
CA THR A 551 -3.56 7.77 16.84
C THR A 551 -4.67 6.87 17.41
N TYR A 552 -4.88 5.69 16.82
CA TYR A 552 -5.89 4.69 17.20
C TYR A 552 -7.35 5.13 17.12
N ARG A 553 -7.62 6.39 16.77
CA ARG A 553 -8.95 6.99 16.69
C ARG A 553 -9.65 6.79 15.35
N HIS A 554 -9.05 6.02 14.44
CA HIS A 554 -9.59 5.78 13.11
C HIS A 554 -9.43 4.31 12.68
N ASP A 555 -10.56 3.72 12.31
CA ASP A 555 -10.70 2.37 11.76
C ASP A 555 -11.00 2.48 10.25
N LEU A 556 -9.97 2.30 9.42
CA LEU A 556 -10.09 2.39 7.97
C LEU A 556 -10.29 1.01 7.37
N LYS A 557 -11.38 0.85 6.61
CA LYS A 557 -11.67 -0.37 5.84
C LYS A 557 -11.89 0.01 4.39
N ILE A 558 -11.19 -0.69 3.50
CA ILE A 558 -11.31 -0.50 2.06
C ILE A 558 -11.80 -1.82 1.48
N TYR A 559 -12.96 -1.77 0.83
CA TYR A 559 -13.56 -2.91 0.16
C TYR A 559 -13.53 -2.70 -1.35
N SER A 560 -13.45 -3.80 -2.09
CA SER A 560 -13.52 -3.80 -3.55
C SER A 560 -14.27 -5.03 -4.04
N SER A 561 -14.90 -4.93 -5.20
CA SER A 561 -15.42 -6.09 -5.90
C SER A 561 -14.30 -7.00 -6.40
N ASP A 562 -14.66 -8.20 -6.86
CA ASP A 562 -13.73 -9.19 -7.41
C ASP A 562 -13.09 -8.76 -8.75
N GLU A 563 -13.51 -7.62 -9.31
CA GLU A 563 -12.97 -7.08 -10.55
C GLU A 563 -11.56 -6.50 -10.36
N GLY A 564 -10.59 -7.06 -11.07
CA GLY A 564 -9.17 -6.66 -10.93
C GLY A 564 -8.89 -5.17 -11.12
N ARG A 565 -9.64 -4.47 -11.99
CA ARG A 565 -9.49 -3.01 -12.18
C ARG A 565 -9.95 -2.19 -10.97
N VAL A 566 -11.03 -2.63 -10.32
CA VAL A 566 -11.60 -1.99 -9.13
C VAL A 566 -10.65 -2.18 -7.96
N GLN A 567 -10.13 -3.40 -7.79
CA GLN A 567 -9.06 -3.72 -6.85
C GLN A 567 -7.84 -2.81 -7.02
N MET A 568 -7.31 -2.70 -8.24
CA MET A 568 -6.14 -1.84 -8.48
C MET A 568 -6.44 -0.35 -8.26
N SER A 569 -7.64 0.14 -8.59
CA SER A 569 -8.05 1.51 -8.27
C SER A 569 -8.15 1.74 -6.77
N ALA A 570 -8.74 0.81 -6.02
CA ALA A 570 -8.84 0.88 -4.57
C ALA A 570 -7.45 0.93 -3.92
N ALA A 571 -6.50 0.12 -4.40
CA ALA A 571 -5.11 0.16 -3.94
C ALA A 571 -4.41 1.49 -4.26
N ALA A 572 -4.63 2.05 -5.47
CA ALA A 572 -4.09 3.36 -5.84
C ALA A 572 -4.70 4.51 -5.03
N PHE A 573 -6.01 4.45 -4.77
CA PHE A 573 -6.69 5.39 -3.89
C PHE A 573 -6.15 5.29 -2.46
N ALA A 574 -6.03 4.08 -1.91
CA ALA A 574 -5.45 3.84 -0.60
C ALA A 574 -4.03 4.42 -0.48
N LYS A 575 -3.23 4.26 -1.54
CA LYS A 575 -1.88 4.82 -1.63
C LYS A 575 -1.89 6.34 -1.47
N GLY A 576 -2.74 7.06 -2.20
CA GLY A 576 -2.86 8.52 -2.07
C GLY A 576 -3.46 8.96 -0.73
N LEU A 577 -4.50 8.25 -0.28
CA LEU A 577 -5.21 8.52 0.97
C LEU A 577 -4.28 8.40 2.19
N LEU A 578 -3.40 7.39 2.18
CA LEU A 578 -2.52 7.07 3.30
C LEU A 578 -1.07 7.58 3.14
N ASP A 579 -0.78 8.29 2.03
CA ASP A 579 0.58 8.77 1.68
C ASP A 579 1.62 7.65 1.60
N LEU A 580 1.23 6.53 1.00
CA LEU A 580 2.05 5.33 0.94
C LEU A 580 3.06 5.42 -0.20
N GLU A 581 4.29 5.03 0.10
CA GLU A 581 5.34 4.82 -0.90
C GLU A 581 5.33 3.37 -1.41
N GLY A 582 5.73 3.16 -2.67
CA GLY A 582 5.92 1.82 -3.26
C GLY A 582 4.87 1.37 -4.30
N GLN A 583 4.92 0.09 -4.63
CA GLN A 583 4.06 -0.54 -5.65
C GLN A 583 2.63 -0.81 -5.13
N LEU A 584 1.65 -0.90 -6.03
CA LEU A 584 0.25 -1.13 -5.66
C LEU A 584 -0.04 -2.54 -5.17
N THR A 585 0.72 -3.56 -5.61
CA THR A 585 0.43 -4.97 -5.27
C THR A 585 0.50 -5.26 -3.76
N PRO A 586 1.56 -4.84 -3.03
CA PRO A 586 1.58 -4.97 -1.57
C PRO A 586 0.41 -4.26 -0.88
N ILE A 587 0.06 -3.06 -1.36
CA ILE A 587 -1.05 -2.25 -0.82
C ILE A 587 -2.38 -2.97 -1.04
N LEU A 588 -2.60 -3.51 -2.24
CA LEU A 588 -3.79 -4.28 -2.60
C LEU A 588 -3.98 -5.47 -1.66
N VAL A 589 -2.92 -6.27 -1.47
CA VAL A 589 -2.97 -7.47 -0.64
C VAL A 589 -3.20 -7.13 0.83
N SER A 590 -2.64 -6.02 1.30
CA SER A 590 -2.64 -5.69 2.73
C SER A 590 -3.86 -4.88 3.16
N LEU A 591 -4.36 -3.99 2.31
CA LEU A 591 -5.32 -2.94 2.72
C LEU A 591 -6.69 -3.07 2.06
N VAL A 592 -6.80 -3.82 0.97
CA VAL A 592 -8.04 -3.91 0.18
C VAL A 592 -8.66 -5.28 0.37
N SER A 593 -9.80 -5.31 1.05
CA SER A 593 -10.61 -6.52 1.22
C SER A 593 -11.48 -6.75 -0.01
N LYS A 594 -11.57 -8.00 -0.47
CA LYS A 594 -12.41 -8.37 -1.60
C LYS A 594 -13.75 -8.85 -1.08
N ASP A 595 -14.82 -8.23 -1.55
CA ASP A 595 -16.19 -8.59 -1.17
C ASP A 595 -17.04 -8.76 -2.43
N SER A 596 -17.19 -10.02 -2.87
CA SER A 596 -17.93 -10.38 -4.10
C SER A 596 -19.39 -9.88 -4.15
N PRO A 597 -20.16 -9.81 -3.05
CA PRO A 597 -21.53 -9.30 -3.05
C PRO A 597 -21.66 -7.79 -3.34
N MET A 598 -20.58 -7.00 -3.22
CA MET A 598 -20.69 -5.53 -3.28
C MET A 598 -21.22 -4.97 -4.61
N LEU A 599 -21.21 -5.72 -5.72
CA LEU A 599 -21.64 -5.19 -7.03
C LEU A 599 -22.35 -6.18 -7.99
N ASP A 600 -22.30 -7.49 -7.77
CA ASP A 600 -22.66 -8.46 -8.83
C ASP A 600 -23.99 -9.24 -8.62
N GLY A 601 -24.88 -8.81 -7.70
CA GLY A 601 -26.01 -9.67 -7.30
C GLY A 601 -27.36 -9.05 -6.95
N LEU A 602 -27.56 -7.73 -7.08
CA LEU A 602 -28.81 -7.10 -6.66
C LEU A 602 -29.53 -6.44 -7.85
N GLU A 603 -30.56 -7.11 -8.39
CA GLU A 603 -31.51 -6.54 -9.36
C GLU A 603 -32.38 -5.42 -8.75
N THR A 604 -32.22 -5.15 -7.45
CA THR A 604 -33.07 -4.25 -6.66
C THR A 604 -32.98 -2.78 -7.06
N ALA A 605 -32.00 -2.38 -7.89
CA ALA A 605 -31.79 -0.98 -8.30
C ALA A 605 -32.05 -0.74 -9.81
N SER A 606 -32.60 -1.72 -10.53
CA SER A 606 -32.76 -1.59 -11.99
C SER A 606 -33.74 -0.48 -12.39
N ILE A 607 -34.74 -0.19 -11.54
CA ILE A 607 -35.73 0.86 -11.78
C ILE A 607 -35.07 2.23 -11.65
N GLU A 608 -34.35 2.47 -10.55
CA GLU A 608 -33.62 3.70 -10.28
C GLU A 608 -32.54 3.95 -11.34
N MET A 609 -31.90 2.90 -11.85
CA MET A 609 -30.95 3.01 -12.97
C MET A 609 -31.62 3.48 -14.26
N GLU A 610 -32.80 2.98 -14.61
CA GLU A 610 -33.54 3.44 -15.80
C GLU A 610 -34.11 4.85 -15.62
N GLU A 611 -34.58 5.20 -14.43
CA GLU A 611 -35.00 6.56 -14.10
C GLU A 611 -33.83 7.55 -14.23
N ALA A 612 -32.64 7.21 -13.71
CA ALA A 612 -31.45 8.05 -13.82
C ALA A 612 -31.01 8.23 -15.28
N LYS A 613 -31.06 7.16 -16.11
CA LYS A 613 -30.76 7.24 -17.55
C LYS A 613 -31.76 8.14 -18.28
N THR A 614 -33.04 8.01 -17.96
CA THR A 614 -34.11 8.84 -18.55
C THR A 614 -33.89 10.31 -18.21
N LYS A 615 -33.63 10.63 -16.94
CA LYS A 615 -33.31 12.00 -16.50
C LYS A 615 -32.07 12.56 -17.20
N LEU A 616 -30.99 11.78 -17.30
CA LEU A 616 -29.78 12.21 -18.01
C LEU A 616 -30.04 12.45 -19.50
N TYR A 617 -30.84 11.58 -20.14
CA TYR A 617 -31.23 11.75 -21.54
C TYR A 617 -32.03 13.03 -21.75
N GLU A 618 -33.03 13.29 -20.90
CA GLU A 618 -33.82 14.52 -20.91
C GLU A 618 -32.93 15.75 -20.73
N VAL A 619 -32.10 15.79 -19.68
CA VAL A 619 -31.18 16.92 -19.42
C VAL A 619 -30.23 17.17 -20.59
N THR A 620 -29.75 16.12 -21.25
CA THR A 620 -28.82 16.23 -22.39
C THR A 620 -29.52 16.70 -23.69
N THR A 621 -30.82 16.43 -23.83
CA THR A 621 -31.60 16.72 -25.06
C THR A 621 -32.53 17.95 -24.95
N LEU A 622 -32.79 18.46 -23.75
CA LEU A 622 -33.66 19.61 -23.49
C LEU A 622 -33.12 20.97 -24.00
N SER A 623 -31.89 21.02 -24.52
CA SER A 623 -31.23 22.25 -25.01
C SER A 623 -31.94 22.97 -26.18
N GLU A 624 -32.98 22.38 -26.80
CA GLU A 624 -33.68 23.02 -27.92
C GLU A 624 -35.07 23.61 -27.59
N LYS A 625 -35.67 23.35 -26.42
CA LYS A 625 -37.12 23.69 -26.24
C LYS A 625 -37.54 24.52 -25.02
N GLN A 626 -36.70 24.71 -23.99
CA GLN A 626 -36.98 25.65 -22.89
C GLN A 626 -35.71 25.90 -22.07
N PRO A 627 -35.43 27.14 -21.60
CA PRO A 627 -34.35 27.37 -20.65
C PRO A 627 -34.64 26.61 -19.35
N LEU A 628 -33.67 25.84 -18.85
CA LEU A 628 -33.79 25.13 -17.57
C LEU A 628 -34.25 26.09 -16.48
N SER A 629 -35.26 25.69 -15.70
CA SER A 629 -35.71 26.47 -14.56
C SER A 629 -34.53 26.72 -13.61
N SER A 630 -34.45 27.91 -13.03
CA SER A 630 -33.41 28.34 -12.09
C SER A 630 -33.24 27.40 -10.88
N SER A 631 -34.22 26.53 -10.62
CA SER A 631 -34.21 25.50 -9.58
C SER A 631 -33.25 24.33 -9.84
N LEU A 632 -32.80 24.10 -11.09
CA LEU A 632 -31.87 23.01 -11.45
C LEU A 632 -30.43 23.50 -11.67
N LYS A 633 -30.20 24.82 -11.71
CA LYS A 633 -28.87 25.43 -11.87
C LYS A 633 -28.08 25.46 -10.56
N SER A 634 -28.76 25.34 -9.42
CA SER A 634 -28.14 25.29 -8.10
C SER A 634 -28.21 23.85 -7.59
N GLU A 635 -27.04 23.28 -7.30
CA GLU A 635 -26.85 21.94 -6.73
C GLU A 635 -27.05 20.76 -7.70
N MET A 636 -26.07 20.56 -8.59
CA MET A 636 -25.67 19.20 -9.00
C MET A 636 -24.43 18.76 -8.20
N PRO A 637 -24.58 18.42 -6.89
CA PRO A 637 -23.46 18.19 -5.97
C PRO A 637 -22.66 16.91 -6.28
N TRP A 638 -23.04 16.15 -7.31
CA TRP A 638 -22.42 14.89 -7.72
C TRP A 638 -21.35 15.05 -8.81
N MET A 639 -21.11 16.27 -9.31
CA MET A 639 -20.03 16.60 -10.24
C MET A 639 -18.85 17.25 -9.52
N VAL A 640 -17.64 16.72 -9.77
CA VAL A 640 -16.41 17.02 -9.01
C VAL A 640 -15.91 18.46 -9.22
N ASP A 641 -16.34 19.13 -10.29
CA ASP A 641 -15.97 20.50 -10.65
C ASP A 641 -17.10 21.53 -10.40
N GLY A 642 -18.27 21.09 -9.94
CA GLY A 642 -19.45 21.96 -9.81
C GLY A 642 -19.90 22.60 -11.13
N GLY A 643 -19.35 22.17 -12.27
CA GLY A 643 -19.50 22.85 -13.56
C GLY A 643 -20.82 22.57 -14.27
N GLY A 644 -21.57 21.58 -13.80
CA GLY A 644 -22.81 21.14 -14.44
C GLY A 644 -22.59 20.58 -15.84
N MET A 645 -23.69 20.26 -16.54
CA MET A 645 -23.64 19.90 -17.96
C MET A 645 -23.52 21.18 -18.82
N PRO A 646 -22.65 21.21 -19.84
CA PRO A 646 -22.54 22.37 -20.74
C PRO A 646 -23.88 22.72 -21.37
N GLU A 647 -24.20 24.01 -21.49
CA GLU A 647 -25.48 24.46 -22.09
C GLU A 647 -25.64 23.96 -23.54
N ASN A 648 -24.55 23.72 -24.27
CA ASN A 648 -24.52 23.20 -25.65
C ASN A 648 -24.12 21.71 -25.74
N SER A 649 -24.49 20.90 -24.74
CA SER A 649 -24.10 19.48 -24.64
C SER A 649 -24.33 18.68 -25.93
N LEU A 650 -25.45 18.89 -26.63
CA LEU A 650 -25.76 18.16 -27.87
C LEU A 650 -24.82 18.52 -29.03
N GLU A 651 -24.45 19.80 -29.18
CA GLU A 651 -23.50 20.24 -30.19
C GLU A 651 -22.09 19.71 -29.90
N LEU A 652 -21.68 19.72 -28.64
CA LEU A 652 -20.40 19.15 -28.22
C LEU A 652 -20.36 17.64 -28.48
N MET A 653 -21.47 16.92 -28.30
CA MET A 653 -21.58 15.50 -28.65
C MET A 653 -21.45 15.28 -30.16
N LYS A 654 -22.07 16.11 -31.01
CA LYS A 654 -21.88 16.07 -32.47
C LYS A 654 -20.42 16.30 -32.86
N LYS A 655 -19.78 17.30 -32.26
CA LYS A 655 -18.35 17.59 -32.47
C LYS A 655 -17.45 16.44 -32.00
N LEU A 656 -17.79 15.78 -30.89
CA LEU A 656 -17.08 14.60 -30.40
C LEU A 656 -17.15 13.45 -31.41
N VAL A 657 -18.29 13.24 -32.08
CA VAL A 657 -18.43 12.22 -33.14
C VAL A 657 -17.50 12.54 -34.31
N GLU A 658 -17.45 13.79 -34.75
CA GLU A 658 -16.57 14.23 -35.84
C GLU A 658 -15.09 14.04 -35.49
N LEU A 659 -14.66 14.49 -34.32
CA LEU A 659 -13.29 14.31 -33.84
C LEU A 659 -12.93 12.82 -33.71
N THR A 660 -13.87 12.00 -33.24
CA THR A 660 -13.68 10.53 -33.16
C THR A 660 -13.46 9.92 -34.53
N ARG A 661 -14.18 10.36 -35.57
CA ARG A 661 -13.98 9.92 -36.96
C ARG A 661 -12.59 10.31 -37.48
N ILE A 662 -12.15 11.54 -37.22
CA ILE A 662 -10.82 12.03 -37.63
C ILE A 662 -9.72 11.19 -36.98
N VAL A 663 -9.78 10.98 -35.66
CA VAL A 663 -8.79 10.16 -34.94
C VAL A 663 -8.81 8.72 -35.45
N THR A 664 -9.99 8.14 -35.68
CA THR A 664 -10.11 6.78 -36.21
C THR A 664 -9.45 6.64 -37.58
N ALA A 665 -9.59 7.64 -38.46
CA ALA A 665 -8.95 7.66 -39.76
C ALA A 665 -7.41 7.77 -39.65
N GLN A 666 -6.89 8.60 -38.74
CA GLN A 666 -5.45 8.72 -38.49
C GLN A 666 -4.85 7.41 -37.96
N VAL A 667 -5.51 6.77 -36.99
CA VAL A 667 -5.05 5.48 -36.42
C VAL A 667 -5.07 4.39 -37.49
N LYS A 668 -6.02 4.42 -38.44
CA LYS A 668 -6.05 3.50 -39.60
C LYS A 668 -4.79 3.61 -40.46
N LEU A 669 -4.30 4.82 -40.69
CA LEU A 669 -3.08 5.06 -41.47
C LEU A 669 -1.85 4.50 -40.75
N LEU A 670 -1.74 4.74 -39.43
CA LEU A 670 -0.66 4.21 -38.61
C LEU A 670 -0.66 2.67 -38.58
N CYS A 671 -1.84 2.07 -38.49
CA CYS A 671 -2.01 0.61 -38.58
C CYS A 671 -1.49 0.04 -39.91
N LYS A 672 -1.83 0.67 -41.04
CA LYS A 672 -1.34 0.24 -42.36
C LYS A 672 0.18 0.38 -42.48
N ALA A 673 0.74 1.49 -42.03
CA ALA A 673 2.19 1.72 -42.05
C ALA A 673 2.96 0.70 -41.20
N GLU A 674 2.43 0.32 -40.02
CA GLU A 674 3.02 -0.72 -39.18
C GLU A 674 2.99 -2.11 -39.87
N GLU A 675 1.88 -2.45 -40.53
CA GLU A 675 1.76 -3.69 -41.31
C GLU A 675 2.76 -3.73 -42.48
N GLU A 676 2.89 -2.64 -43.24
CA GLU A 676 3.84 -2.52 -44.36
C GLU A 676 5.30 -2.67 -43.89
N ARG A 677 5.64 -2.08 -42.74
CA ARG A 677 6.97 -2.22 -42.13
C ARG A 677 7.27 -3.66 -41.67
N LEU A 678 6.28 -4.34 -41.10
CA LEU A 678 6.44 -5.74 -40.68
C LEU A 678 6.55 -6.69 -41.89
N ALA A 679 5.79 -6.41 -42.96
CA ALA A 679 5.84 -7.18 -44.20
C ALA A 679 7.19 -7.04 -44.93
N SER A 680 7.82 -5.87 -44.89
CA SER A 680 9.15 -5.65 -45.48
C SER A 680 10.29 -6.26 -44.64
N THR A 681 10.13 -6.32 -43.32
CA THR A 681 11.13 -6.91 -42.41
C THR A 681 11.14 -8.45 -42.48
N ALA A 682 9.99 -9.08 -42.73
CA ALA A 682 9.85 -10.54 -42.82
C ALA A 682 10.49 -11.19 -44.08
N LEU A 683 10.95 -10.39 -45.04
CA LEU A 683 11.56 -10.86 -46.29
C LEU A 683 13.09 -11.06 -46.20
N ASN A 684 13.77 -10.59 -45.14
CA ASN A 684 15.24 -10.55 -45.13
C ASN A 684 15.98 -11.11 -43.89
N GLU A 685 15.33 -11.65 -42.86
CA GLU A 685 16.02 -12.41 -41.79
C GLU A 685 15.03 -13.15 -40.88
N GLU A 686 15.49 -14.19 -40.16
CA GLU A 686 14.73 -14.82 -39.08
C GLU A 686 14.22 -13.74 -38.11
N LEU A 687 12.91 -13.75 -37.83
CA LEU A 687 12.25 -12.82 -36.92
C LEU A 687 13.12 -12.62 -35.67
N PRO A 688 13.61 -11.40 -35.39
CA PRO A 688 14.37 -11.18 -34.17
C PRO A 688 13.50 -11.59 -32.99
N PRO A 689 14.04 -12.29 -31.97
CA PRO A 689 13.27 -12.66 -30.81
C PRO A 689 12.64 -11.40 -30.25
N TYR A 690 11.30 -11.43 -30.16
CA TYR A 690 10.49 -10.39 -29.53
C TYR A 690 11.23 -9.86 -28.30
N ASP A 691 11.50 -8.55 -28.29
CA ASP A 691 12.26 -7.87 -27.24
C ASP A 691 11.62 -8.15 -25.87
N GLN A 692 12.18 -9.14 -25.17
CA GLN A 692 11.73 -9.64 -23.87
C GLN A 692 11.86 -8.57 -22.76
N ALA A 693 12.37 -7.37 -23.04
CA ALA A 693 12.80 -6.41 -22.02
C ALA A 693 11.93 -5.14 -21.84
N ARG A 694 10.77 -4.97 -22.51
CA ARG A 694 9.98 -3.71 -22.38
C ARG A 694 8.52 -3.80 -21.93
N ALA A 695 8.13 -4.88 -21.24
CA ALA A 695 6.80 -5.00 -20.61
C ALA A 695 6.83 -5.27 -19.09
N LEU A 696 8.02 -5.23 -18.47
CA LEU A 696 8.17 -5.47 -17.04
C LEU A 696 8.25 -4.17 -16.24
N GLY A 697 7.20 -3.90 -15.48
CA GLY A 697 7.30 -3.29 -14.15
C GLY A 697 7.64 -1.80 -14.04
N LYS A 698 7.81 -1.04 -15.13
CA LYS A 698 8.02 0.41 -14.99
C LYS A 698 6.73 1.12 -14.59
N THR A 699 6.80 1.83 -13.47
CA THR A 699 5.69 2.59 -12.87
C THR A 699 5.41 3.90 -13.57
N ASN A 700 6.25 4.33 -14.51
CA ASN A 700 6.15 5.63 -15.17
C ASN A 700 5.56 5.49 -16.57
N MET A 701 4.80 6.50 -16.99
CA MET A 701 4.41 6.70 -18.39
C MET A 701 5.66 6.57 -19.27
N ASP A 702 5.60 5.70 -20.28
CA ASP A 702 6.77 5.32 -21.08
C ASP A 702 7.13 6.46 -22.05
N VAL A 703 7.80 7.50 -21.52
CA VAL A 703 8.19 8.72 -22.24
C VAL A 703 8.98 8.37 -23.50
N ASP A 704 9.83 7.34 -23.43
CA ASP A 704 10.60 6.84 -24.56
C ASP A 704 9.70 6.29 -25.68
N ARG A 705 8.58 5.64 -25.34
CA ARG A 705 7.62 5.13 -26.34
C ARG A 705 6.79 6.23 -26.95
N ILE A 706 6.36 7.21 -26.14
CA ILE A 706 5.66 8.39 -26.62
C ILE A 706 6.58 9.17 -27.58
N ALA A 707 7.85 9.36 -27.20
CA ALA A 707 8.87 9.96 -28.05
C ALA A 707 9.14 9.15 -29.31
N ALA A 708 9.03 7.82 -29.26
CA ALA A 708 9.13 6.93 -30.42
C ALA A 708 7.83 6.84 -31.26
N GLY A 709 6.79 7.62 -30.93
CA GLY A 709 5.52 7.63 -31.66
C GLY A 709 4.69 6.34 -31.52
N LEU A 710 4.94 5.53 -30.49
CA LEU A 710 4.24 4.27 -30.24
C LEU A 710 3.03 4.46 -29.30
N PRO A 711 1.98 3.62 -29.41
CA PRO A 711 0.83 3.69 -28.51
C PRO A 711 1.21 3.45 -27.04
N CYS A 712 0.53 4.16 -26.14
CA CYS A 712 0.67 4.00 -24.69
C CYS A 712 0.16 2.62 -24.24
N GLY A 713 0.86 1.97 -23.31
CA GLY A 713 0.41 0.71 -22.71
C GLY A 713 0.74 -0.57 -23.49
N SER A 714 1.70 -0.50 -24.40
CA SER A 714 2.23 -1.65 -25.16
C SER A 714 1.25 -2.31 -26.14
N GLU A 715 0.15 -1.61 -26.46
CA GLU A 715 -0.79 -2.01 -27.51
C GLU A 715 -0.21 -1.72 -28.92
N GLY A 716 -0.53 -2.56 -29.92
CA GLY A 716 -0.23 -2.32 -31.34
C GLY A 716 -1.33 -1.53 -32.08
N PHE A 717 -0.99 -0.90 -33.21
CA PHE A 717 -1.92 0.01 -33.91
C PHE A 717 -3.17 -0.69 -34.45
N LEU A 718 -3.10 -1.99 -34.77
CA LEU A 718 -4.26 -2.78 -35.21
C LEU A 718 -5.36 -2.85 -34.14
N LEU A 719 -4.97 -3.16 -32.90
CA LEU A 719 -5.90 -3.23 -31.78
C LEU A 719 -6.44 -1.84 -31.43
N MET A 720 -5.59 -0.82 -31.53
CA MET A 720 -5.97 0.58 -31.29
C MET A 720 -7.02 1.04 -32.32
N PHE A 721 -6.79 0.77 -33.61
CA PHE A 721 -7.73 1.06 -34.69
C PHE A 721 -9.07 0.34 -34.46
N ALA A 722 -9.05 -0.94 -34.13
CA ALA A 722 -10.25 -1.70 -33.84
C ALA A 722 -11.06 -1.10 -32.67
N ARG A 723 -10.39 -0.52 -31.65
CA ARG A 723 -11.10 0.20 -30.58
C ARG A 723 -11.75 1.49 -31.05
N TRP A 724 -11.00 2.34 -31.73
CA TRP A 724 -11.49 3.63 -32.22
C TRP A 724 -12.64 3.43 -33.20
N LYS A 725 -12.56 2.42 -34.08
CA LYS A 725 -13.65 2.09 -35.00
C LYS A 725 -14.90 1.58 -34.30
N LYS A 726 -14.73 0.81 -33.21
CA LYS A 726 -15.85 0.40 -32.37
C LYS A 726 -16.48 1.61 -31.66
N LEU A 727 -15.65 2.49 -31.09
CA LEU A 727 -16.13 3.70 -30.42
C LEU A 727 -16.90 4.61 -31.38
N GLU A 728 -16.37 4.83 -32.58
CA GLU A 728 -17.04 5.57 -33.66
C GLU A 728 -18.45 5.02 -33.94
N ARG A 729 -18.59 3.69 -34.00
CA ARG A 729 -19.88 2.99 -34.20
C ARG A 729 -20.81 3.01 -32.99
N ASP A 730 -20.26 2.94 -31.78
CA ASP A 730 -21.03 2.87 -30.54
C ASP A 730 -21.53 4.27 -30.14
N ILE A 731 -20.77 5.33 -30.44
CA ILE A 731 -21.15 6.73 -30.19
C ILE A 731 -22.26 7.20 -31.13
N TYR A 732 -22.21 6.82 -32.40
CA TYR A 732 -23.20 7.24 -33.39
C TYR A 732 -23.56 6.10 -34.34
N ASN A 733 -24.85 5.85 -34.49
CA ASN A 733 -25.38 4.84 -35.40
C ASN A 733 -26.37 5.49 -36.37
N GLU A 734 -25.94 5.62 -37.62
CA GLU A 734 -26.72 6.20 -38.73
C GLU A 734 -28.06 5.49 -38.98
N ARG A 735 -28.25 4.26 -38.47
CA ARG A 735 -29.51 3.51 -38.59
C ARG A 735 -30.50 3.73 -37.43
N LYS A 736 -30.16 4.57 -36.46
CA LYS A 736 -30.96 4.83 -35.26
C LYS A 736 -31.28 6.34 -35.10
N GLU A 737 -31.48 7.04 -36.21
CA GLU A 737 -32.01 8.42 -36.17
C GLU A 737 -33.32 8.52 -35.38
#